data_AF-A0LKT7-F1
#
_entry.id   AF-A0LKT7-F1
#
_cell.length_a   1.000
_cell.length_b   1.000
_cell.length_c   1.000
_cell.angle_alpha   90.00
_cell.angle_beta   90.00
_cell.angle_gamma   90.00
#
_symmetry.space_group_name_H-M   'P 1'
#
loop_
_entity.id
_entity.type
_entity.pdbx_description
1 polymer ?
#
loop_
_entity_poly.entity_id
_entity_poly.type
_entity_poly.pdbx_seq_one_letter_code
_entity_poly.pdbx_strand_id
1 'polypeptide(L)'
;MKHYLRSFFLMVVVFFAYGYESANAYDESYVHRHLNAKAVETSNLDAYMRGQLGFGEGIETKFQGLSLVFLVEEGGTREDDFPCYFYHFHDPLKPWDEAGLKNGILGESSVIWAQKGYDVDRTWQDARRLYSQALTSGNEAEWALMFTSLGRLMHLVADLAVPAHVRDDAHPRPEAYETWAKYQDVKGLLNFESLSVSTDIFSHAVQNGMIPITALWDQDFYDGTNPSEDIHGLAEYTNAYFFSSDTIFETSEYPHPNIEDTNYFSLDWKNPETVVREDGNVDRKVYLRNIRAAVPHRLAVAGYFTEDCSAGTPCWQYPFVLDGEVYKDYASKLLPRAVGYSAALLNYFFRGQLEITAPPEFVYSIIDGLDAAQGFRFIKARVRNATAGEEATNDAGQPGQLVAVAQYRLRTNYQADLSADPPTMDSRDEYYSYSVSAPLQVESLTSASPGLECTFDFTANPIPPGITDLYLKVVYKGKLGAEQDAVAVGMKDLCEPQHLSYWNSTDYFLLNGELRKAEEIENDPNVEDYDFFRPVSISEELGFSGSAPGAGTPMVVSVQDMPPARYFRVILLTDVPGGYYVRDHLVSKPYPPGWPYPDDFTVDNGLWTYDMPSVVYQELDGPLWKDTPVYQYRGIIQHQMSYFIRYYPYYIYNADQFPAPPENAEGPYPVTINFP
;
A
#
# COMPACT_ATOMS: atom_id res chain seq x y z
N MET A 1 -54.70 28.12 13.83
CA MET A 1 -53.32 28.14 13.31
C MET A 1 -52.27 28.57 14.35
N LYS A 2 -52.41 29.72 15.04
CA LYS A 2 -51.45 30.17 16.08
C LYS A 2 -51.35 29.30 17.35
N HIS A 3 -52.38 28.52 17.68
CA HIS A 3 -52.35 27.61 18.84
C HIS A 3 -51.69 26.24 18.54
N TYR A 4 -51.70 25.77 17.29
CA TYR A 4 -51.06 24.51 16.90
C TYR A 4 -49.54 24.66 16.73
N LEU A 5 -49.06 25.82 16.25
CA LEU A 5 -47.61 26.11 16.21
C LEU A 5 -46.99 26.25 17.59
N ARG A 6 -47.73 26.75 18.60
CA ARG A 6 -47.22 26.87 19.97
C ARG A 6 -47.11 25.53 20.66
N SER A 7 -48.03 24.59 20.43
CA SER A 7 -47.93 23.24 21.00
C SER A 7 -46.82 22.41 20.34
N PHE A 8 -46.57 22.57 19.03
CA PHE A 8 -45.46 21.90 18.34
C PHE A 8 -44.09 22.44 18.80
N PHE A 9 -43.96 23.77 18.94
CA PHE A 9 -42.72 24.39 19.42
C PHE A 9 -42.46 24.12 20.92
N LEU A 10 -43.50 23.99 21.74
CA LEU A 10 -43.34 23.60 23.15
C LEU A 10 -42.98 22.12 23.30
N MET A 11 -43.45 21.24 22.41
CA MET A 11 -43.11 19.81 22.42
C MET A 11 -41.66 19.56 21.98
N VAL A 12 -41.16 20.33 21.00
CA VAL A 12 -39.73 20.32 20.60
C VAL A 12 -38.85 20.91 21.71
N VAL A 13 -39.26 22.01 22.35
CA VAL A 13 -38.46 22.64 23.43
C VAL A 13 -38.48 21.85 24.74
N VAL A 14 -39.56 21.10 25.04
CA VAL A 14 -39.60 20.20 26.21
C VAL A 14 -38.77 18.92 25.99
N PHE A 15 -38.64 18.44 24.75
CA PHE A 15 -37.67 17.39 24.40
C PHE A 15 -36.20 17.85 24.57
N PHE A 16 -35.93 19.15 24.40
CA PHE A 16 -34.59 19.72 24.60
C PHE A 16 -34.28 20.14 26.05
N ALA A 17 -35.27 20.27 26.93
CA ALA A 17 -35.10 20.89 28.26
C ALA A 17 -35.21 19.92 29.46
N TYR A 18 -35.66 18.68 29.27
CA TYR A 18 -35.69 17.64 30.31
C TYR A 18 -34.91 16.42 29.85
N GLY A 19 -33.59 16.45 30.03
CA GLY A 19 -32.72 15.30 29.75
C GLY A 19 -31.32 15.63 29.24
N TYR A 20 -30.69 16.73 29.66
CA TYR A 20 -29.23 16.85 29.63
C TYR A 20 -28.66 16.22 30.91
N GLU A 21 -28.94 14.93 31.11
CA GLU A 21 -27.89 14.04 31.56
C GLU A 21 -27.36 13.46 30.25
N SER A 22 -26.06 13.62 30.01
CA SER A 22 -25.30 13.04 28.89
C SER A 22 -26.03 11.85 28.25
N ALA A 23 -26.66 12.08 27.11
CA ALA A 23 -26.96 11.02 26.16
C ALA A 23 -25.59 10.55 25.65
N ASN A 24 -24.91 9.75 26.47
CA ASN A 24 -23.81 8.92 26.00
C ASN A 24 -24.42 8.07 24.89
N ALA A 25 -23.84 8.10 23.68
CA ALA A 25 -24.19 7.08 22.71
C ALA A 25 -23.79 5.74 23.35
N TYR A 26 -24.70 4.77 23.34
CA TYR A 26 -24.62 3.58 24.18
C TYR A 26 -24.07 2.39 23.35
N ASP A 27 -22.74 2.29 23.13
CA ASP A 27 -21.95 1.02 23.01
C ASP A 27 -20.40 1.23 22.88
N GLU A 28 -19.89 2.43 23.21
CA GLU A 28 -18.64 3.01 22.67
C GLU A 28 -17.26 2.35 23.02
N SER A 29 -17.02 1.04 23.19
CA SER A 29 -15.59 0.61 23.33
C SER A 29 -15.18 -0.86 23.21
N TYR A 30 -16.07 -1.85 23.40
CA TYR A 30 -15.58 -3.20 23.71
C TYR A 30 -15.70 -4.19 22.56
N VAL A 31 -16.89 -4.49 22.03
CA VAL A 31 -17.03 -5.60 21.06
C VAL A 31 -16.48 -5.23 19.68
N HIS A 32 -16.92 -4.10 19.09
CA HIS A 32 -16.44 -3.62 17.79
C HIS A 32 -14.93 -3.46 17.73
N ARG A 33 -14.34 -2.91 18.80
CA ARG A 33 -12.89 -2.79 18.96
C ARG A 33 -12.17 -4.13 18.74
N HIS A 34 -12.57 -5.15 19.48
CA HIS A 34 -11.92 -6.46 19.43
C HIS A 34 -12.24 -7.21 18.13
N LEU A 35 -13.43 -7.03 17.55
CA LEU A 35 -13.77 -7.54 16.23
C LEU A 35 -12.86 -6.95 15.15
N ASN A 36 -12.66 -5.63 15.18
CA ASN A 36 -11.78 -4.92 14.25
C ASN A 36 -10.34 -5.40 14.38
N ALA A 37 -9.81 -5.48 15.59
CA ALA A 37 -8.47 -6.03 15.84
C ALA A 37 -8.35 -7.47 15.31
N LYS A 38 -9.36 -8.32 15.56
CA LYS A 38 -9.36 -9.71 15.09
C LYS A 38 -9.42 -9.82 13.57
N ALA A 39 -10.15 -8.93 12.91
CA ALA A 39 -10.22 -8.86 11.46
C ALA A 39 -8.89 -8.39 10.84
N VAL A 40 -8.20 -7.43 11.47
CA VAL A 40 -6.83 -7.04 11.08
C VAL A 40 -5.88 -8.25 11.16
N GLU A 41 -5.89 -8.99 12.28
CA GLU A 41 -5.08 -10.21 12.46
C GLU A 41 -5.42 -11.32 11.43
N THR A 42 -6.68 -11.41 11.02
CA THR A 42 -7.16 -12.44 10.08
C THR A 42 -6.88 -12.07 8.62
N SER A 43 -6.72 -10.79 8.33
CA SER A 43 -6.45 -10.27 6.98
C SER A 43 -5.00 -10.46 6.53
N ASN A 44 -4.72 -10.14 5.26
CA ASN A 44 -3.38 -10.10 4.69
C ASN A 44 -2.64 -8.78 4.99
N LEU A 45 -3.21 -7.90 5.84
CA LEU A 45 -2.69 -6.55 6.04
C LEU A 45 -1.26 -6.55 6.60
N ASP A 46 -0.91 -7.44 7.53
CA ASP A 46 0.46 -7.50 8.06
C ASP A 46 1.50 -7.78 6.97
N ALA A 47 1.24 -8.78 6.13
CA ALA A 47 2.10 -9.12 5.00
C ALA A 47 2.18 -7.98 3.98
N TYR A 48 1.06 -7.29 3.72
CA TYR A 48 1.01 -6.16 2.80
C TYR A 48 1.81 -4.96 3.32
N MET A 49 1.64 -4.60 4.60
CA MET A 49 2.37 -3.52 5.26
C MET A 49 3.88 -3.76 5.20
N ARG A 50 4.34 -4.98 5.53
CA ARG A 50 5.76 -5.35 5.51
C ARG A 50 6.32 -5.38 4.08
N GLY A 51 5.63 -6.05 3.17
CA GLY A 51 6.13 -6.33 1.83
C GLY A 51 5.96 -5.17 0.86
N GLN A 52 4.72 -4.71 0.67
CA GLN A 52 4.38 -3.75 -0.40
C GLN A 52 4.61 -2.30 -0.01
N LEU A 53 4.49 -1.97 1.27
CA LEU A 53 4.62 -0.60 1.77
C LEU A 53 5.97 -0.31 2.46
N GLY A 54 6.71 -1.36 2.82
CA GLY A 54 8.01 -1.28 3.49
C GLY A 54 7.93 -0.96 4.99
N PHE A 55 6.76 -1.11 5.61
CA PHE A 55 6.58 -0.93 7.04
C PHE A 55 7.00 -2.20 7.79
N GLY A 56 8.28 -2.27 8.18
CA GLY A 56 8.90 -3.46 8.77
C GLY A 56 8.22 -3.99 10.04
N GLU A 57 7.46 -3.18 10.78
CA GLU A 57 6.68 -3.60 11.95
C GLU A 57 5.31 -4.21 11.60
N GLY A 58 4.89 -4.14 10.34
CA GLY A 58 3.61 -4.68 9.86
C GLY A 58 2.41 -4.01 10.53
N ILE A 59 1.45 -4.78 11.05
CA ILE A 59 0.26 -4.23 11.74
C ILE A 59 0.59 -3.51 13.06
N GLU A 60 1.80 -3.66 13.61
CA GLU A 60 2.24 -2.93 14.80
C GLU A 60 2.81 -1.53 14.49
N THR A 61 2.93 -1.20 13.20
CA THR A 61 3.45 0.10 12.76
C THR A 61 2.66 1.25 13.36
N LYS A 62 3.38 2.27 13.83
CA LYS A 62 2.79 3.42 14.49
C LYS A 62 2.69 4.64 13.57
N PHE A 63 1.56 5.32 13.66
CA PHE A 63 1.32 6.62 13.03
C PHE A 63 0.87 7.59 14.12
N GLN A 64 1.54 8.73 14.24
CA GLN A 64 1.37 9.67 15.35
C GLN A 64 1.53 9.02 16.74
N GLY A 65 2.41 8.03 16.84
CA GLY A 65 2.67 7.27 18.06
C GLY A 65 1.60 6.23 18.45
N LEU A 66 0.53 6.08 17.65
CA LEU A 66 -0.53 5.08 17.84
C LEU A 66 -0.34 3.93 16.86
N SER A 67 -0.49 2.67 17.30
CA SER A 67 -0.41 1.53 16.39
C SER A 67 -1.56 1.54 15.39
N LEU A 68 -1.31 1.00 14.19
CA LEU A 68 -2.34 0.79 13.17
C LEU A 68 -3.55 0.06 13.73
N VAL A 69 -3.35 -1.03 14.47
CA VAL A 69 -4.46 -1.79 15.09
C VAL A 69 -5.30 -0.88 15.99
N PHE A 70 -4.65 -0.06 16.83
CA PHE A 70 -5.36 0.89 17.69
C PHE A 70 -6.18 1.92 16.91
N LEU A 71 -5.69 2.37 15.75
CA LEU A 71 -6.41 3.33 14.91
C LEU A 71 -7.67 2.73 14.28
N VAL A 72 -7.62 1.47 13.85
CA VAL A 72 -8.79 0.72 13.33
C VAL A 72 -9.79 0.44 14.46
N GLU A 73 -9.30 0.09 15.64
CA GLU A 73 -10.08 -0.06 16.88
C GLU A 73 -10.85 1.22 17.24
N GLU A 74 -10.16 2.37 17.22
CA GLU A 74 -10.74 3.69 17.49
C GLU A 74 -11.77 4.08 16.42
N GLY A 75 -11.49 3.76 15.16
CA GLY A 75 -12.43 3.97 14.06
C GLY A 75 -13.76 3.28 14.28
N GLY A 76 -13.73 2.01 14.69
CA GLY A 76 -14.95 1.27 14.98
C GLY A 76 -15.74 1.91 16.12
N THR A 77 -15.04 2.27 17.20
CA THR A 77 -15.67 2.94 18.36
C THR A 77 -16.37 4.25 18.00
N ARG A 78 -15.77 5.06 17.13
CA ARG A 78 -16.33 6.38 16.76
C ARG A 78 -17.48 6.30 15.77
N GLU A 79 -17.77 5.14 15.18
CA GLU A 79 -18.91 5.01 14.27
C GLU A 79 -20.25 4.95 15.02
N ASP A 80 -20.23 4.75 16.34
CA ASP A 80 -21.38 4.90 17.21
C ASP A 80 -21.65 6.37 17.64
N ASP A 81 -20.71 7.29 17.38
CA ASP A 81 -20.86 8.69 17.80
C ASP A 81 -22.11 9.32 17.17
N PHE A 82 -22.81 10.18 17.91
CA PHE A 82 -23.91 10.94 17.32
C PHE A 82 -23.44 11.79 16.12
N PRO A 83 -24.12 11.77 14.95
CA PRO A 83 -25.37 11.07 14.64
C PRO A 83 -25.21 9.75 13.86
N CYS A 84 -24.01 9.16 13.81
CA CYS A 84 -23.66 8.04 12.95
C CYS A 84 -24.52 6.78 13.19
N TYR A 85 -24.91 6.50 14.43
CA TYR A 85 -25.74 5.33 14.77
C TYR A 85 -27.10 5.27 14.06
N PHE A 86 -27.60 6.37 13.49
CA PHE A 86 -28.81 6.32 12.66
C PHE A 86 -28.60 5.57 11.34
N TYR A 87 -27.34 5.35 10.93
CA TYR A 87 -26.94 4.78 9.64
C TYR A 87 -26.41 3.34 9.74
N HIS A 88 -26.64 2.64 10.86
CA HIS A 88 -26.15 1.27 11.08
C HIS A 88 -27.08 0.18 10.51
N PHE A 89 -28.26 0.58 10.03
CA PHE A 89 -29.31 -0.33 9.61
C PHE A 89 -29.24 -0.63 8.11
N HIS A 90 -29.48 -1.88 7.74
CA HIS A 90 -29.68 -2.31 6.35
C HIS A 90 -30.61 -3.52 6.28
N ASP A 91 -31.87 -3.29 5.90
CA ASP A 91 -32.86 -4.34 5.65
C ASP A 91 -32.73 -4.86 4.20
N PRO A 92 -32.23 -6.10 3.98
CA PRO A 92 -32.01 -6.66 2.65
C PRO A 92 -33.30 -6.98 1.89
N LEU A 93 -34.47 -6.95 2.56
CA LEU A 93 -35.77 -7.18 1.91
C LEU A 93 -36.35 -5.91 1.28
N LYS A 94 -35.62 -4.79 1.35
CA LYS A 94 -36.05 -3.48 0.86
C LYS A 94 -35.12 -2.99 -0.26
N PRO A 95 -35.63 -2.18 -1.20
CA PRO A 95 -34.77 -1.36 -2.04
C PRO A 95 -33.77 -0.58 -1.20
N TRP A 96 -32.52 -0.46 -1.64
CA TRP A 96 -31.44 0.09 -0.81
C TRP A 96 -31.66 1.53 -0.32
N ASP A 97 -32.40 2.34 -1.06
CA ASP A 97 -32.81 3.69 -0.68
C ASP A 97 -33.86 3.73 0.45
N GLU A 98 -34.56 2.62 0.66
CA GLU A 98 -35.52 2.39 1.74
C GLU A 98 -35.01 1.38 2.78
N ALA A 99 -33.83 0.81 2.60
CA ALA A 99 -33.29 -0.24 3.49
C ALA A 99 -32.71 0.29 4.81
N GLY A 100 -32.67 1.60 5.02
CA GLY A 100 -32.16 2.21 6.26
C GLY A 100 -33.21 2.34 7.36
N LEU A 101 -32.82 2.95 8.48
CA LEU A 101 -33.66 3.09 9.66
C LEU A 101 -34.97 3.84 9.37
N LYS A 102 -36.10 3.21 9.73
CA LYS A 102 -37.47 3.66 9.44
C LYS A 102 -37.69 3.92 7.96
N ASN A 103 -37.40 2.90 7.15
CA ASN A 103 -37.45 2.94 5.69
C ASN A 103 -36.62 4.08 5.10
N GLY A 104 -35.41 4.28 5.62
CA GLY A 104 -34.51 5.36 5.19
C GLY A 104 -34.85 6.76 5.70
N ILE A 105 -35.95 6.96 6.45
CA ILE A 105 -36.44 8.29 6.85
C ILE A 105 -35.58 8.90 7.97
N LEU A 106 -35.16 8.08 8.94
CA LEU A 106 -34.36 8.56 10.07
C LEU A 106 -32.86 8.45 9.82
N GLY A 107 -32.45 7.49 9.00
CA GLY A 107 -31.09 7.35 8.50
C GLY A 107 -31.10 6.48 7.26
N GLU A 108 -30.24 6.82 6.29
CA GLU A 108 -30.08 6.00 5.09
C GLU A 108 -29.44 4.66 5.42
N SER A 109 -29.58 3.72 4.49
CA SER A 109 -29.02 2.38 4.64
C SER A 109 -27.50 2.40 4.85
N SER A 110 -26.98 1.53 5.73
CA SER A 110 -25.55 1.43 6.03
C SER A 110 -24.68 1.18 4.79
N VAL A 111 -25.20 0.42 3.81
CA VAL A 111 -24.50 0.16 2.54
C VAL A 111 -24.35 1.42 1.69
N ILE A 112 -25.31 2.35 1.78
CA ILE A 112 -25.26 3.65 1.11
C ILE A 112 -24.36 4.60 1.89
N TRP A 113 -24.52 4.66 3.21
CA TRP A 113 -23.72 5.48 4.12
C TRP A 113 -22.22 5.23 3.94
N ALA A 114 -21.81 3.96 3.85
CA ALA A 114 -20.43 3.55 3.61
C ALA A 114 -19.83 4.05 2.27
N GLN A 115 -20.66 4.52 1.33
CA GLN A 115 -20.23 4.88 -0.03
C GLN A 115 -20.56 6.32 -0.45
N LYS A 116 -21.14 7.14 0.44
CA LYS A 116 -21.73 8.43 0.07
C LYS A 116 -20.70 9.54 -0.14
N GLY A 117 -19.91 9.43 -1.22
CA GLY A 117 -18.97 10.46 -1.64
C GLY A 117 -17.89 10.77 -0.59
N TYR A 118 -17.39 12.00 -0.58
CA TYR A 118 -16.36 12.43 0.37
C TYR A 118 -16.98 13.06 1.62
N ASP A 119 -16.82 12.41 2.77
CA ASP A 119 -16.91 13.00 4.10
C ASP A 119 -15.46 13.20 4.64
N VAL A 120 -15.25 13.52 5.91
CA VAL A 120 -13.89 13.71 6.44
C VAL A 120 -13.13 12.38 6.41
N ASP A 121 -13.75 11.31 6.92
CA ASP A 121 -13.10 10.02 7.23
C ASP A 121 -14.07 8.81 7.27
N ARG A 122 -15.23 8.84 6.62
CA ARG A 122 -16.31 7.88 6.94
C ARG A 122 -16.67 6.91 5.84
N THR A 123 -16.40 7.28 4.60
CA THR A 123 -16.79 6.47 3.45
C THR A 123 -15.59 5.69 2.89
N TRP A 124 -15.89 4.71 2.05
CA TRP A 124 -14.87 4.02 1.26
C TRP A 124 -14.04 4.98 0.41
N GLN A 125 -14.70 5.98 -0.20
CA GLN A 125 -14.04 6.98 -1.03
C GLN A 125 -13.10 7.86 -0.19
N ASP A 126 -13.44 8.15 1.06
CA ASP A 126 -12.54 8.83 2.00
C ASP A 126 -11.31 8.00 2.32
N ALA A 127 -11.51 6.73 2.70
CA ALA A 127 -10.40 5.82 2.95
C ALA A 127 -9.47 5.73 1.72
N ARG A 128 -10.02 5.60 0.49
CA ARG A 128 -9.23 5.59 -0.76
C ARG A 128 -8.46 6.89 -0.99
N ARG A 129 -9.10 8.04 -0.80
CA ARG A 129 -8.45 9.35 -0.92
C ARG A 129 -7.32 9.50 0.09
N LEU A 130 -7.59 9.20 1.37
CA LEU A 130 -6.61 9.30 2.45
C LEU A 130 -5.45 8.34 2.21
N TYR A 131 -5.69 7.14 1.70
CA TYR A 131 -4.63 6.19 1.35
C TYR A 131 -3.72 6.75 0.24
N SER A 132 -4.31 7.29 -0.84
CA SER A 132 -3.54 7.92 -1.92
C SER A 132 -2.75 9.15 -1.43
N GLN A 133 -3.32 9.96 -0.55
CA GLN A 133 -2.65 11.10 0.07
C GLN A 133 -1.47 10.65 0.95
N ALA A 134 -1.72 9.71 1.86
CA ALA A 134 -0.72 9.19 2.79
C ALA A 134 0.48 8.54 2.07
N LEU A 135 0.22 7.83 0.96
CA LEU A 135 1.26 7.24 0.12
C LEU A 135 2.13 8.28 -0.59
N THR A 136 1.57 9.44 -0.93
CA THR A 136 2.26 10.48 -1.72
C THR A 136 2.89 11.57 -0.86
N SER A 137 2.35 11.84 0.33
CA SER A 137 2.85 12.86 1.25
C SER A 137 3.80 12.31 2.32
N GLY A 138 3.68 11.02 2.66
CA GLY A 138 4.35 10.43 3.83
C GLY A 138 3.80 10.91 5.18
N ASN A 139 2.69 11.65 5.21
CA ASN A 139 2.16 12.26 6.42
C ASN A 139 1.48 11.21 7.33
N GLU A 140 2.03 11.00 8.52
CA GLU A 140 1.47 10.08 9.50
C GLU A 140 0.02 10.40 9.89
N ALA A 141 -0.40 11.67 9.86
CA ALA A 141 -1.78 12.04 10.18
C ALA A 141 -2.78 11.49 9.14
N GLU A 142 -2.38 11.42 7.88
CA GLU A 142 -3.21 10.89 6.79
C GLU A 142 -3.31 9.37 6.89
N TRP A 143 -2.20 8.70 7.23
CA TRP A 143 -2.21 7.27 7.57
C TRP A 143 -3.12 6.97 8.76
N ALA A 144 -2.99 7.74 9.84
CA ALA A 144 -3.81 7.58 11.03
C ALA A 144 -5.31 7.70 10.71
N LEU A 145 -5.69 8.75 9.98
CA LEU A 145 -7.08 8.99 9.61
C LEU A 145 -7.61 7.93 8.63
N MET A 146 -6.76 7.43 7.72
CA MET A 146 -7.14 6.34 6.80
C MET A 146 -7.48 5.05 7.55
N PHE A 147 -6.66 4.64 8.53
CA PHE A 147 -6.94 3.45 9.33
C PHE A 147 -8.15 3.63 10.25
N THR A 148 -8.35 4.81 10.81
CA THR A 148 -9.59 5.15 11.53
C THR A 148 -10.81 5.05 10.60
N SER A 149 -10.70 5.51 9.36
CA SER A 149 -11.77 5.39 8.35
C SER A 149 -12.11 3.93 8.02
N LEU A 150 -11.10 3.07 7.86
CA LEU A 150 -11.34 1.64 7.68
C LEU A 150 -12.01 1.00 8.90
N GLY A 151 -11.64 1.42 10.11
CA GLY A 151 -12.29 0.98 11.34
C GLY A 151 -13.79 1.28 11.39
N ARG A 152 -14.19 2.47 10.93
CA ARG A 152 -15.60 2.86 10.79
C ARG A 152 -16.35 1.99 9.78
N LEU A 153 -15.74 1.71 8.63
CA LEU A 153 -16.35 0.85 7.61
C LEU A 153 -16.53 -0.60 8.12
N MET A 154 -15.56 -1.11 8.87
CA MET A 154 -15.64 -2.43 9.49
C MET A 154 -16.72 -2.50 10.58
N HIS A 155 -16.97 -1.39 11.30
CA HIS A 155 -18.10 -1.29 12.23
C HIS A 155 -19.43 -1.53 11.52
N LEU A 156 -19.67 -0.84 10.41
CA LEU A 156 -20.88 -0.99 9.62
C LEU A 156 -21.06 -2.41 9.04
N VAL A 157 -19.96 -3.15 8.78
CA VAL A 157 -20.03 -4.58 8.41
C VAL A 157 -20.43 -5.42 9.62
N ALA A 158 -19.84 -5.14 10.79
CA ALA A 158 -20.10 -5.87 12.02
C ALA A 158 -21.55 -5.70 12.49
N ASP A 159 -22.16 -4.54 12.28
CA ASP A 159 -23.57 -4.29 12.59
C ASP A 159 -24.54 -5.21 11.83
N LEU A 160 -24.16 -5.69 10.65
CA LEU A 160 -24.98 -6.65 9.91
C LEU A 160 -25.04 -8.03 10.56
N ALA A 161 -24.15 -8.29 11.52
CA ALA A 161 -24.19 -9.45 12.40
C ALA A 161 -25.04 -9.22 13.67
N VAL A 162 -25.78 -8.12 13.74
CA VAL A 162 -26.80 -7.82 14.76
C VAL A 162 -28.19 -7.94 14.11
N PRO A 163 -29.01 -8.94 14.48
CA PRO A 163 -30.32 -9.15 13.85
C PRO A 163 -31.25 -7.94 13.86
N ALA A 164 -31.15 -7.05 14.86
CA ALA A 164 -31.94 -5.83 14.93
C ALA A 164 -31.60 -4.83 13.80
N HIS A 165 -30.32 -4.71 13.45
CA HIS A 165 -29.83 -3.76 12.44
C HIS A 165 -30.23 -4.15 11.01
N VAL A 166 -30.50 -5.44 10.78
CA VAL A 166 -30.93 -5.94 9.47
C VAL A 166 -32.45 -6.13 9.35
N ARG A 167 -33.21 -5.75 10.39
CA ARG A 167 -34.67 -5.91 10.48
C ARG A 167 -35.40 -4.63 10.89
N ASP A 168 -34.77 -3.47 10.67
CA ASP A 168 -35.29 -2.13 11.04
C ASP A 168 -35.88 -2.06 12.48
N ASP A 169 -35.31 -2.88 13.38
CA ASP A 169 -35.82 -3.07 14.75
C ASP A 169 -35.20 -2.00 15.66
N ALA A 170 -35.73 -0.79 15.54
CA ALA A 170 -35.21 0.38 16.23
C ALA A 170 -35.35 0.25 17.77
N HIS A 171 -34.22 0.22 18.47
CA HIS A 171 -34.16 0.10 19.92
C HIS A 171 -33.67 1.39 20.61
N PRO A 172 -34.55 2.23 21.19
CA PRO A 172 -34.14 3.42 21.95
C PRO A 172 -33.53 3.08 23.33
N ARG A 173 -33.42 1.79 23.66
CA ARG A 173 -32.73 1.23 24.82
C ARG A 173 -31.66 0.26 24.30
N PRO A 174 -30.64 -0.09 25.10
CA PRO A 174 -29.61 -1.05 24.66
C PRO A 174 -30.24 -2.33 24.13
N GLU A 175 -29.81 -2.74 22.94
CA GLU A 175 -30.21 -3.99 22.33
C GLU A 175 -29.67 -5.15 23.19
N ALA A 176 -30.48 -6.19 23.38
CA ALA A 176 -30.21 -7.19 24.40
C ALA A 176 -29.12 -8.20 23.99
N TYR A 177 -28.97 -8.49 22.70
CA TYR A 177 -27.86 -9.28 22.16
C TYR A 177 -26.53 -8.53 22.27
N GLU A 178 -26.48 -7.25 21.90
CA GLU A 178 -25.29 -6.39 22.07
C GLU A 178 -24.90 -6.26 23.54
N THR A 179 -25.90 -6.01 24.40
CA THR A 179 -25.70 -5.95 25.86
C THR A 179 -25.15 -7.28 26.39
N TRP A 180 -25.69 -8.42 25.95
CA TRP A 180 -25.19 -9.73 26.34
C TRP A 180 -23.74 -9.91 25.90
N ALA A 181 -23.40 -9.59 24.65
CA ALA A 181 -22.06 -9.75 24.08
C ALA A 181 -21.02 -8.93 24.84
N LYS A 182 -21.38 -7.70 25.22
CA LYS A 182 -20.54 -6.80 26.02
C LYS A 182 -20.11 -7.37 27.37
N TYR A 183 -20.98 -8.12 28.03
CA TYR A 183 -20.69 -8.70 29.36
C TYR A 183 -20.02 -10.08 29.28
N GLN A 184 -19.77 -10.61 28.08
CA GLN A 184 -18.99 -11.84 27.91
C GLN A 184 -17.48 -11.59 28.01
N ASP A 185 -16.73 -12.66 28.29
CA ASP A 185 -15.29 -12.65 28.03
C ASP A 185 -15.05 -12.58 26.52
N VAL A 186 -14.75 -11.39 26.00
CA VAL A 186 -14.56 -11.15 24.56
C VAL A 186 -13.47 -12.03 23.97
N LYS A 187 -12.43 -12.41 24.75
CA LYS A 187 -11.39 -13.32 24.27
C LYS A 187 -11.93 -14.72 24.03
N GLY A 188 -12.76 -15.22 24.96
CA GLY A 188 -13.49 -16.48 24.78
C GLY A 188 -14.51 -16.40 23.65
N LEU A 189 -15.19 -15.27 23.51
CA LEU A 189 -16.22 -15.03 22.49
C LEU A 189 -15.63 -15.00 21.07
N LEU A 190 -14.41 -14.46 20.92
CA LEU A 190 -13.68 -14.40 19.65
C LEU A 190 -12.74 -15.59 19.42
N ASN A 191 -12.84 -16.63 20.24
CA ASN A 191 -12.08 -17.87 20.08
C ASN A 191 -12.81 -18.84 19.13
N PHE A 192 -12.79 -18.51 17.84
CA PHE A 192 -13.35 -19.32 16.76
C PHE A 192 -12.36 -19.46 15.60
N GLU A 193 -12.59 -20.45 14.74
CA GLU A 193 -11.90 -20.52 13.45
C GLU A 193 -12.39 -19.39 12.54
N SER A 194 -11.45 -18.65 11.96
CA SER A 194 -11.78 -17.55 11.06
C SER A 194 -12.50 -18.05 9.81
N LEU A 195 -13.59 -17.37 9.45
CA LEU A 195 -14.30 -17.60 8.21
C LEU A 195 -13.58 -16.88 7.06
N SER A 196 -13.28 -17.59 5.98
CA SER A 196 -12.74 -17.00 4.77
C SER A 196 -13.86 -16.68 3.79
N VAL A 197 -13.88 -15.45 3.28
CA VAL A 197 -14.80 -15.00 2.22
C VAL A 197 -14.08 -15.08 0.88
N SER A 198 -14.71 -15.71 -0.12
CA SER A 198 -14.14 -15.78 -1.47
C SER A 198 -14.00 -14.39 -2.07
N THR A 199 -12.89 -14.12 -2.77
CA THR A 199 -12.66 -12.87 -3.49
C THR A 199 -13.64 -12.65 -4.65
N ASP A 200 -14.29 -13.72 -5.13
CA ASP A 200 -15.27 -13.66 -6.22
C ASP A 200 -16.50 -12.80 -5.88
N ILE A 201 -16.76 -12.59 -4.57
CA ILE A 201 -17.80 -11.68 -4.08
C ILE A 201 -17.63 -10.26 -4.62
N PHE A 202 -16.39 -9.85 -4.95
CA PHE A 202 -16.08 -8.52 -5.46
C PHE A 202 -16.00 -8.44 -7.00
N SER A 203 -16.44 -9.47 -7.71
CA SER A 203 -16.34 -9.55 -9.18
C SER A 203 -17.13 -8.45 -9.90
N HIS A 204 -18.16 -7.91 -9.26
CA HIS A 204 -18.99 -6.82 -9.77
C HIS A 204 -19.63 -6.03 -8.64
N ALA A 205 -20.09 -4.82 -8.93
CA ALA A 205 -20.98 -4.09 -8.03
C ALA A 205 -22.40 -4.67 -8.13
N VAL A 206 -23.05 -4.86 -6.98
CA VAL A 206 -24.41 -5.41 -6.90
C VAL A 206 -25.41 -4.45 -7.54
N GLN A 207 -25.32 -3.15 -7.19
CA GLN A 207 -26.11 -2.09 -7.81
C GLN A 207 -25.28 -1.15 -8.68
N ASN A 208 -25.93 -0.58 -9.69
CA ASN A 208 -25.28 0.38 -10.59
C ASN A 208 -24.84 1.66 -9.84
N GLY A 209 -23.61 2.09 -10.07
CA GLY A 209 -23.01 3.26 -9.40
C GLY A 209 -22.41 2.98 -8.02
N MET A 210 -22.51 1.74 -7.54
CA MET A 210 -21.88 1.30 -6.30
C MET A 210 -20.56 0.59 -6.59
N ILE A 211 -19.74 0.39 -5.56
CA ILE A 211 -18.49 -0.38 -5.66
C ILE A 211 -18.68 -1.82 -5.16
N PRO A 212 -17.83 -2.78 -5.58
CA PRO A 212 -18.03 -4.20 -5.28
C PRO A 212 -18.08 -4.58 -3.80
N ILE A 213 -17.52 -3.77 -2.90
CA ILE A 213 -17.55 -4.08 -1.46
C ILE A 213 -18.97 -4.18 -0.88
N THR A 214 -19.96 -3.61 -1.57
CA THR A 214 -21.37 -3.70 -1.18
C THR A 214 -21.90 -5.11 -1.13
N ALA A 215 -21.33 -6.03 -1.90
CA ALA A 215 -21.68 -7.45 -1.87
C ALA A 215 -21.39 -8.12 -0.51
N LEU A 216 -20.56 -7.50 0.35
CA LEU A 216 -20.40 -7.93 1.75
C LEU A 216 -21.66 -7.64 2.58
N TRP A 217 -22.37 -6.56 2.27
CA TRP A 217 -23.63 -6.22 2.92
C TRP A 217 -24.74 -7.12 2.40
N ASP A 218 -24.97 -7.03 1.09
CA ASP A 218 -26.17 -7.55 0.45
C ASP A 218 -25.88 -7.82 -1.03
N GLN A 219 -26.21 -9.03 -1.50
CA GLN A 219 -26.08 -9.44 -2.90
C GLN A 219 -27.40 -9.33 -3.68
N ASP A 220 -28.47 -8.86 -3.04
CA ASP A 220 -29.80 -8.72 -3.62
C ASP A 220 -30.34 -10.08 -4.13
N PHE A 221 -30.06 -11.16 -3.40
CA PHE A 221 -30.48 -12.53 -3.70
C PHE A 221 -31.60 -13.02 -2.78
N TYR A 222 -31.68 -12.50 -1.56
CA TYR A 222 -32.71 -12.88 -0.60
C TYR A 222 -33.95 -12.01 -0.75
N ASP A 223 -34.99 -12.57 -1.38
CA ASP A 223 -36.26 -11.89 -1.68
C ASP A 223 -37.37 -12.16 -0.64
N GLY A 224 -37.01 -12.74 0.51
CA GLY A 224 -37.96 -13.15 1.55
C GLY A 224 -38.66 -14.49 1.26
N THR A 225 -38.32 -15.19 0.18
CA THR A 225 -38.71 -16.59 0.02
C THR A 225 -37.86 -17.51 0.90
N ASN A 226 -38.14 -18.81 0.87
CA ASN A 226 -37.41 -19.78 1.69
C ASN A 226 -35.89 -19.68 1.43
N PRO A 227 -35.07 -19.30 2.41
CA PRO A 227 -33.68 -18.92 2.18
C PRO A 227 -32.83 -20.08 1.69
N SER A 228 -32.00 -19.82 0.68
CA SER A 228 -31.00 -20.76 0.17
C SER A 228 -29.81 -20.88 1.12
N GLU A 229 -29.17 -22.04 1.17
CA GLU A 229 -27.89 -22.19 1.89
C GLU A 229 -26.74 -21.37 1.26
N ASP A 230 -26.92 -20.91 0.01
CA ASP A 230 -25.97 -20.10 -0.76
C ASP A 230 -26.14 -18.58 -0.55
N ILE A 231 -26.84 -18.12 0.50
CA ILE A 231 -26.90 -16.69 0.82
C ILE A 231 -25.53 -16.20 1.29
N HIS A 232 -25.01 -15.18 0.61
CA HIS A 232 -23.63 -14.72 0.75
C HIS A 232 -23.49 -13.25 1.19
N GLY A 233 -24.55 -12.42 1.18
CA GLY A 233 -24.55 -11.14 1.88
C GLY A 233 -24.73 -11.33 3.38
N LEU A 234 -24.01 -10.57 4.21
CA LEU A 234 -24.11 -10.73 5.66
C LEU A 234 -25.49 -10.29 6.19
N ALA A 235 -26.05 -9.21 5.64
CA ALA A 235 -27.37 -8.74 6.02
C ALA A 235 -28.46 -9.77 5.67
N GLU A 236 -28.40 -10.32 4.45
CA GLU A 236 -29.31 -11.37 3.97
C GLU A 236 -29.22 -12.61 4.86
N TYR A 237 -28.01 -13.07 5.20
CA TYR A 237 -27.81 -14.24 6.06
C TYR A 237 -28.38 -13.99 7.47
N THR A 238 -28.07 -12.84 8.07
CA THR A 238 -28.55 -12.51 9.41
C THR A 238 -30.08 -12.33 9.42
N ASN A 239 -30.64 -11.65 8.43
CA ASN A 239 -32.08 -11.45 8.30
C ASN A 239 -32.79 -12.80 8.11
N ALA A 240 -32.35 -13.65 7.19
CA ALA A 240 -33.01 -14.91 6.88
C ALA A 240 -33.03 -15.93 8.04
N TYR A 241 -31.99 -15.95 8.87
CA TYR A 241 -31.77 -17.05 9.80
C TYR A 241 -31.92 -16.72 11.29
N PHE A 242 -32.07 -15.45 11.69
CA PHE A 242 -32.10 -15.04 13.10
C PHE A 242 -33.24 -14.07 13.39
N PHE A 243 -33.85 -14.17 14.57
CA PHE A 243 -34.82 -13.19 15.06
C PHE A 243 -34.14 -11.99 15.73
N SER A 244 -34.78 -10.82 15.63
CA SER A 244 -34.61 -9.71 16.58
C SER A 244 -35.72 -9.74 17.64
N SER A 245 -35.57 -8.96 18.72
CA SER A 245 -36.46 -9.05 19.89
C SER A 245 -37.93 -8.78 19.54
N ASP A 246 -38.21 -7.82 18.67
CA ASP A 246 -39.59 -7.42 18.33
C ASP A 246 -40.13 -8.12 17.06
N THR A 247 -39.38 -9.07 16.48
CA THR A 247 -39.77 -9.74 15.23
C THR A 247 -40.10 -11.23 15.37
N ILE A 248 -40.14 -11.78 16.59
CA ILE A 248 -40.44 -13.20 16.83
C ILE A 248 -41.92 -13.50 16.56
N PHE A 249 -42.26 -13.84 15.31
CA PHE A 249 -43.63 -14.14 14.85
C PHE A 249 -44.64 -12.98 14.98
N GLU A 250 -44.16 -11.76 15.23
CA GLU A 250 -45.02 -10.58 15.44
C GLU A 250 -45.30 -9.78 14.16
N THR A 251 -44.58 -10.06 13.06
CA THR A 251 -44.70 -9.31 11.80
C THR A 251 -44.66 -10.23 10.57
N SER A 252 -45.36 -9.83 9.50
CA SER A 252 -45.27 -10.47 8.17
C SER A 252 -44.22 -9.83 7.27
N GLU A 253 -43.56 -8.75 7.72
CA GLU A 253 -42.49 -8.07 6.97
C GLU A 253 -41.23 -8.93 6.87
N TYR A 254 -40.98 -9.75 7.88
CA TYR A 254 -39.87 -10.71 7.93
C TYR A 254 -40.42 -12.14 7.85
N PRO A 255 -40.56 -12.72 6.64
CA PRO A 255 -41.19 -14.03 6.44
C PRO A 255 -40.37 -15.20 6.97
N HIS A 256 -39.08 -15.02 7.22
CA HIS A 256 -38.20 -16.01 7.83
C HIS A 256 -37.32 -15.35 8.92
N PRO A 257 -36.89 -16.09 9.96
CA PRO A 257 -37.43 -17.39 10.33
C PRO A 257 -38.92 -17.27 10.69
N ASN A 258 -39.73 -18.21 10.24
CA ASN A 258 -41.10 -18.41 10.71
C ASN A 258 -41.18 -19.75 11.45
N ILE A 259 -42.37 -20.08 11.94
CA ILE A 259 -42.53 -21.26 12.78
C ILE A 259 -42.21 -22.58 12.05
N GLU A 260 -42.44 -22.66 10.74
CA GLU A 260 -42.13 -23.85 9.94
C GLU A 260 -40.63 -24.04 9.72
N ASP A 261 -39.84 -22.99 9.98
CA ASP A 261 -38.38 -23.05 9.99
C ASP A 261 -37.83 -23.56 11.33
N THR A 262 -38.72 -23.77 12.30
CA THR A 262 -38.35 -24.19 13.64
C THR A 262 -38.74 -25.63 13.96
N ASN A 263 -38.13 -26.17 15.00
CA ASN A 263 -38.55 -27.43 15.61
C ASN A 263 -39.88 -27.34 16.41
N TYR A 264 -40.67 -26.25 16.32
CA TYR A 264 -41.87 -26.06 17.14
C TYR A 264 -42.82 -27.26 17.14
N PHE A 265 -43.11 -27.82 15.96
CA PHE A 265 -44.02 -28.95 15.79
C PHE A 265 -43.48 -30.28 16.33
N SER A 266 -42.19 -30.35 16.63
CA SER A 266 -41.52 -31.52 17.21
C SER A 266 -40.98 -31.27 18.62
N LEU A 267 -41.30 -30.13 19.25
CA LEU A 267 -40.85 -29.80 20.60
C LEU A 267 -41.41 -30.78 21.65
N ASP A 268 -40.51 -31.27 22.51
CA ASP A 268 -40.89 -31.99 23.72
C ASP A 268 -41.13 -31.01 24.89
N TRP A 269 -42.34 -30.47 24.94
CA TRP A 269 -42.78 -29.56 25.99
C TRP A 269 -42.78 -30.18 27.40
N LYS A 270 -42.74 -31.51 27.52
CA LYS A 270 -42.80 -32.21 28.83
C LYS A 270 -41.42 -32.39 29.45
N ASN A 271 -40.36 -32.33 28.65
CA ASN A 271 -38.99 -32.51 29.08
C ASN A 271 -38.11 -31.32 28.68
N PRO A 272 -38.35 -30.11 29.24
CA PRO A 272 -37.49 -28.96 29.01
C PRO A 272 -36.05 -29.21 29.44
N GLU A 273 -35.13 -28.59 28.70
CA GLU A 273 -33.69 -28.63 28.91
C GLU A 273 -33.33 -27.96 30.22
N THR A 274 -32.32 -28.50 30.91
CA THR A 274 -31.81 -27.96 32.16
C THR A 274 -30.68 -27.00 31.86
N VAL A 275 -30.85 -25.72 32.19
CA VAL A 275 -29.86 -24.67 31.95
C VAL A 275 -29.42 -24.10 33.29
N VAL A 276 -28.10 -24.04 33.52
CA VAL A 276 -27.54 -23.37 34.70
C VAL A 276 -27.35 -21.91 34.36
N ARG A 277 -28.01 -21.03 35.11
CA ARG A 277 -27.88 -19.57 34.97
C ARG A 277 -26.55 -19.06 35.54
N GLU A 278 -26.23 -17.80 35.22
CA GLU A 278 -25.08 -17.08 35.79
C GLU A 278 -25.13 -16.93 37.32
N ASP A 279 -26.32 -16.96 37.93
CA ASP A 279 -26.51 -16.94 39.39
C ASP A 279 -26.34 -18.32 40.06
N GLY A 280 -26.01 -19.35 39.27
CA GLY A 280 -25.84 -20.74 39.72
C GLY A 280 -27.15 -21.51 39.91
N ASN A 281 -28.31 -20.89 39.67
CA ASN A 281 -29.60 -21.57 39.73
C ASN A 281 -29.89 -22.36 38.45
N VAL A 282 -30.75 -23.36 38.58
CA VAL A 282 -31.13 -24.25 37.48
C VAL A 282 -32.51 -23.88 36.97
N ASP A 283 -32.57 -23.54 35.69
CA ASP A 283 -33.78 -23.27 34.93
C ASP A 283 -34.16 -24.46 34.05
N ARG A 284 -35.46 -24.59 33.77
CA ARG A 284 -35.98 -25.51 32.75
C ARG A 284 -36.43 -24.68 31.54
N LYS A 285 -35.83 -24.90 30.37
CA LYS A 285 -36.08 -24.09 29.17
C LYS A 285 -36.51 -24.96 27.99
N VAL A 286 -37.41 -24.43 27.17
CA VAL A 286 -37.78 -25.02 25.87
C VAL A 286 -37.27 -24.07 24.78
N TYR A 287 -36.31 -24.52 23.98
CA TYR A 287 -35.73 -23.72 22.92
C TYR A 287 -36.33 -24.06 21.56
N LEU A 288 -36.80 -23.02 20.87
CA LEU A 288 -36.95 -23.07 19.42
C LEU A 288 -35.57 -23.11 18.78
N ARG A 289 -35.43 -23.96 17.78
CA ARG A 289 -34.21 -24.10 17.00
C ARG A 289 -34.51 -23.95 15.53
N ASN A 290 -33.63 -23.25 14.83
CA ASN A 290 -33.65 -23.21 13.38
C ASN A 290 -33.32 -24.61 12.86
N ILE A 291 -34.27 -25.26 12.17
CA ILE A 291 -34.06 -26.57 11.54
C ILE A 291 -33.80 -26.47 10.03
N ARG A 292 -33.78 -25.23 9.50
CA ARG A 292 -33.51 -24.93 8.09
C ARG A 292 -32.07 -24.48 7.86
N ALA A 293 -31.46 -23.85 8.85
CA ALA A 293 -30.04 -23.52 8.79
C ALA A 293 -29.20 -24.80 8.65
N ALA A 294 -28.16 -24.74 7.80
CA ALA A 294 -27.23 -25.86 7.57
C ALA A 294 -26.68 -26.45 8.88
N VAL A 295 -26.50 -25.60 9.91
CA VAL A 295 -26.24 -26.02 11.28
C VAL A 295 -27.35 -25.49 12.19
N PRO A 296 -28.19 -26.38 12.76
CA PRO A 296 -29.22 -25.98 13.70
C PRO A 296 -28.66 -25.22 14.91
N HIS A 297 -29.37 -24.19 15.33
CA HIS A 297 -29.02 -23.33 16.46
C HIS A 297 -30.30 -22.81 17.13
N ARG A 298 -30.20 -22.38 18.39
CA ARG A 298 -31.33 -21.81 19.13
C ARG A 298 -31.74 -20.46 18.53
N LEU A 299 -33.04 -20.26 18.36
CA LEU A 299 -33.66 -19.06 17.80
C LEU A 299 -34.41 -18.22 18.84
N ALA A 300 -35.09 -18.90 19.76
CA ALA A 300 -35.81 -18.25 20.84
C ALA A 300 -36.06 -19.26 21.95
N VAL A 301 -36.39 -18.76 23.14
CA VAL A 301 -36.78 -19.56 24.28
C VAL A 301 -38.23 -19.28 24.64
N ALA A 302 -38.96 -20.32 25.04
CA ALA A 302 -40.31 -20.18 25.52
C ALA A 302 -40.31 -19.34 26.81
N GLY A 303 -41.05 -18.22 26.84
CA GLY A 303 -41.06 -17.29 27.97
C GLY A 303 -41.76 -17.83 29.21
N TYR A 304 -41.71 -17.12 30.34
CA TYR A 304 -42.26 -17.60 31.63
C TYR A 304 -43.73 -18.04 31.56
N PHE A 305 -44.56 -17.34 30.76
CA PHE A 305 -45.99 -17.68 30.60
C PHE A 305 -46.25 -18.86 29.64
N THR A 306 -45.21 -19.42 29.01
CA THR A 306 -45.33 -20.61 28.13
C THR A 306 -45.28 -21.93 28.92
N GLU A 307 -44.78 -21.95 30.16
CA GLU A 307 -44.61 -23.19 30.95
C GLU A 307 -45.92 -23.84 31.39
N ASP A 308 -47.04 -23.09 31.46
CA ASP A 308 -48.35 -23.59 31.89
C ASP A 308 -49.15 -24.33 30.79
N CYS A 309 -48.53 -24.63 29.63
CA CYS A 309 -49.17 -25.29 28.49
C CYS A 309 -49.43 -26.80 28.66
N SER A 310 -49.87 -27.25 29.84
CA SER A 310 -50.15 -28.65 30.16
C SER A 310 -51.59 -29.11 29.88
N ALA A 311 -52.42 -28.34 29.16
CA ALA A 311 -53.78 -28.76 28.81
C ALA A 311 -54.37 -28.06 27.56
N GLY A 312 -54.15 -28.64 26.37
CA GLY A 312 -55.12 -28.60 25.26
C GLY A 312 -55.45 -27.26 24.57
N THR A 313 -54.67 -26.19 24.78
CA THR A 313 -54.87 -24.88 24.10
C THR A 313 -53.71 -24.60 23.15
N PRO A 314 -53.94 -24.07 21.92
CA PRO A 314 -52.84 -23.78 20.98
C PRO A 314 -51.87 -22.74 21.56
N CYS A 315 -50.61 -23.12 21.78
CA CYS A 315 -49.58 -22.36 22.50
C CYS A 315 -49.03 -21.13 21.75
N TRP A 316 -49.58 -20.80 20.59
CA TRP A 316 -49.12 -19.72 19.69
C TRP A 316 -49.36 -18.30 20.20
N GLN A 317 -50.05 -18.14 21.33
CA GLN A 317 -50.42 -16.84 21.90
C GLN A 317 -49.52 -16.40 23.06
N TYR A 318 -48.42 -17.11 23.33
CA TYR A 318 -47.51 -16.83 24.45
C TYR A 318 -46.12 -16.39 23.97
N PRO A 319 -45.47 -15.43 24.67
CA PRO A 319 -44.28 -14.77 24.16
C PRO A 319 -43.07 -15.71 24.19
N PHE A 320 -42.45 -15.91 23.03
CA PHE A 320 -41.07 -16.33 22.92
C PHE A 320 -40.17 -15.12 23.17
N VAL A 321 -39.00 -15.35 23.76
CA VAL A 321 -38.02 -14.29 24.04
C VAL A 321 -36.63 -14.78 23.64
N LEU A 322 -35.68 -13.85 23.58
CA LEU A 322 -34.27 -14.18 23.40
C LEU A 322 -33.59 -14.18 24.79
N ASP A 323 -32.71 -15.14 25.04
CA ASP A 323 -31.92 -15.24 26.27
C ASP A 323 -30.42 -15.43 25.96
N GLY A 324 -29.59 -15.46 27.01
CA GLY A 324 -28.13 -15.58 26.85
C GLY A 324 -27.67 -16.84 26.12
N GLU A 325 -28.41 -17.95 26.18
CA GLU A 325 -28.06 -19.18 25.46
C GLU A 325 -28.43 -19.10 23.98
N VAL A 326 -29.49 -18.36 23.64
CA VAL A 326 -29.82 -17.99 22.25
C VAL A 326 -28.75 -17.05 21.70
N TYR A 327 -28.41 -16.00 22.45
CA TYR A 327 -27.38 -15.04 22.05
C TYR A 327 -26.00 -15.68 21.85
N LYS A 328 -25.65 -16.65 22.70
CA LYS A 328 -24.44 -17.47 22.53
C LYS A 328 -24.42 -18.23 21.21
N ASP A 329 -25.53 -18.85 20.85
CA ASP A 329 -25.68 -19.54 19.58
C ASP A 329 -25.60 -18.55 18.41
N TYR A 330 -26.23 -17.37 18.52
CA TYR A 330 -26.15 -16.31 17.51
C TYR A 330 -24.71 -15.87 17.29
N ALA A 331 -24.00 -15.51 18.35
CA ALA A 331 -22.61 -15.08 18.29
C ALA A 331 -21.69 -16.13 17.67
N SER A 332 -21.93 -17.43 17.95
CA SER A 332 -21.16 -18.53 17.35
C SER A 332 -21.27 -18.62 15.82
N LYS A 333 -22.31 -18.02 15.23
CA LYS A 333 -22.55 -17.99 13.78
C LYS A 333 -22.21 -16.65 13.16
N LEU A 334 -22.50 -15.57 13.86
CA LEU A 334 -22.47 -14.20 13.35
C LEU A 334 -21.09 -13.55 13.52
N LEU A 335 -20.40 -13.76 14.65
CA LEU A 335 -19.08 -13.15 14.87
C LEU A 335 -17.98 -13.66 13.93
N PRO A 336 -17.89 -14.98 13.61
CA PRO A 336 -16.94 -15.45 12.60
C PRO A 336 -17.16 -14.80 11.23
N ARG A 337 -18.43 -14.53 10.87
CA ARG A 337 -18.77 -13.83 9.62
C ARG A 337 -18.40 -12.35 9.69
N ALA A 338 -18.75 -11.65 10.77
CA ALA A 338 -18.38 -10.25 10.95
C ALA A 338 -16.85 -10.04 10.81
N VAL A 339 -16.05 -10.89 11.44
CA VAL A 339 -14.58 -10.87 11.31
C VAL A 339 -14.14 -11.23 9.89
N GLY A 340 -14.68 -12.30 9.29
CA GLY A 340 -14.30 -12.74 7.95
C GLY A 340 -14.61 -11.72 6.86
N TYR A 341 -15.78 -11.07 6.94
CA TYR A 341 -16.22 -10.05 5.98
C TYR A 341 -15.41 -8.76 6.15
N SER A 342 -15.12 -8.37 7.39
CA SER A 342 -14.24 -7.23 7.67
C SER A 342 -12.80 -7.47 7.20
N ALA A 343 -12.27 -8.69 7.37
CA ALA A 343 -10.97 -9.08 6.84
C ALA A 343 -10.96 -9.07 5.30
N ALA A 344 -12.05 -9.50 4.66
CA ALA A 344 -12.22 -9.43 3.21
C ALA A 344 -12.27 -7.99 2.69
N LEU A 345 -12.94 -7.09 3.42
CA LEU A 345 -12.95 -5.65 3.15
C LEU A 345 -11.52 -5.08 3.15
N LEU A 346 -10.72 -5.38 4.18
CA LEU A 346 -9.31 -4.98 4.25
C LEU A 346 -8.48 -5.57 3.11
N ASN A 347 -8.65 -6.86 2.82
CA ASN A 347 -7.94 -7.53 1.73
C ASN A 347 -8.26 -6.86 0.37
N TYR A 348 -9.54 -6.51 0.13
CA TYR A 348 -9.95 -5.82 -1.08
C TYR A 348 -9.40 -4.39 -1.16
N PHE A 349 -9.35 -3.68 -0.02
CA PHE A 349 -8.77 -2.35 0.06
C PHE A 349 -7.27 -2.38 -0.31
N PHE A 350 -6.51 -3.30 0.26
CA PHE A 350 -5.05 -3.40 0.06
C PHE A 350 -4.64 -4.39 -1.06
N ARG A 351 -5.51 -4.70 -2.02
CA ARG A 351 -5.17 -5.69 -3.07
C ARG A 351 -4.23 -5.17 -4.15
N GLY A 352 -4.25 -3.86 -4.41
CA GLY A 352 -3.57 -3.26 -5.56
C GLY A 352 -2.05 -3.34 -5.44
N GLN A 353 -1.39 -3.95 -6.43
CA GLN A 353 0.06 -4.14 -6.48
C GLN A 353 0.62 -3.74 -7.85
N LEU A 354 1.76 -3.07 -7.85
CA LEU A 354 2.54 -2.76 -9.06
C LEU A 354 3.91 -3.42 -8.99
N GLU A 355 4.44 -3.79 -10.14
CA GLU A 355 5.84 -4.16 -10.29
C GLU A 355 6.60 -3.02 -10.99
N ILE A 356 7.76 -2.68 -10.43
CA ILE A 356 8.69 -1.68 -10.98
C ILE A 356 9.98 -2.39 -11.40
N THR A 357 10.41 -2.14 -12.63
CA THR A 357 11.64 -2.71 -13.20
C THR A 357 12.44 -1.63 -13.92
N ALA A 358 13.73 -1.92 -14.14
CA ALA A 358 14.63 -1.00 -14.82
C ALA A 358 14.17 -0.68 -16.26
N PRO A 359 14.40 0.55 -16.74
CA PRO A 359 14.17 0.91 -18.13
C PRO A 359 15.15 0.17 -19.07
N PRO A 360 14.96 0.22 -20.42
CA PRO A 360 15.88 -0.42 -21.36
C PRO A 360 17.35 -0.02 -21.18
N GLU A 361 17.60 1.22 -20.74
CA GLU A 361 18.92 1.78 -20.47
C GLU A 361 19.53 1.32 -19.14
N PHE A 362 18.79 0.52 -18.36
CA PHE A 362 19.11 0.01 -17.03
C PHE A 362 19.22 1.09 -15.91
N VAL A 363 19.75 2.27 -16.22
CA VAL A 363 19.80 3.40 -15.29
C VAL A 363 18.42 4.04 -15.13
N TYR A 364 18.01 4.30 -13.88
CA TYR A 364 16.75 4.98 -13.58
C TYR A 364 16.89 6.50 -13.74
N SER A 365 18.07 7.05 -13.49
CA SER A 365 18.41 8.45 -13.71
C SER A 365 19.92 8.62 -13.78
N ILE A 366 20.36 9.68 -14.47
CA ILE A 366 21.76 10.07 -14.58
C ILE A 366 21.87 11.60 -14.70
N ILE A 367 22.79 12.20 -13.96
CA ILE A 367 23.03 13.66 -13.95
C ILE A 367 24.51 13.99 -14.11
N ASP A 368 24.79 15.22 -14.54
CA ASP A 368 26.15 15.77 -14.56
C ASP A 368 26.61 15.99 -13.11
N GLY A 369 27.64 15.25 -12.69
CA GLY A 369 28.17 15.33 -11.34
C GLY A 369 29.01 16.57 -11.05
N LEU A 370 29.22 17.43 -12.05
CA LEU A 370 29.96 18.68 -11.95
C LEU A 370 29.05 19.90 -11.85
N ASP A 371 27.74 19.74 -12.09
CA ASP A 371 26.77 20.81 -11.87
C ASP A 371 26.71 21.12 -10.36
N ALA A 372 26.71 22.41 -10.01
CA ALA A 372 26.56 22.84 -8.62
C ALA A 372 25.12 22.63 -8.11
N ALA A 373 24.13 22.60 -9.00
CA ALA A 373 22.72 22.39 -8.69
C ALA A 373 22.31 20.92 -8.86
N GLN A 374 23.10 19.99 -8.29
CA GLN A 374 22.88 18.55 -8.39
C GLN A 374 21.49 18.15 -7.87
N GLY A 375 20.80 17.32 -8.63
CA GLY A 375 19.55 16.69 -8.22
C GLY A 375 18.90 15.94 -9.37
N PHE A 376 18.42 14.73 -9.11
CA PHE A 376 17.72 13.94 -10.11
C PHE A 376 16.31 14.51 -10.30
N ARG A 377 16.08 15.08 -11.49
CA ARG A 377 14.79 15.68 -11.86
C ARG A 377 13.89 14.74 -12.62
N PHE A 378 14.43 13.65 -13.16
CA PHE A 378 13.67 12.69 -13.92
C PHE A 378 14.06 11.28 -13.51
N ILE A 379 13.05 10.42 -13.33
CA ILE A 379 13.24 9.00 -13.08
C ILE A 379 12.50 8.23 -14.16
N LYS A 380 13.23 7.40 -14.89
CA LYS A 380 12.66 6.49 -15.88
C LYS A 380 12.55 5.09 -15.30
N ALA A 381 11.39 4.46 -15.44
CA ALA A 381 11.16 3.10 -14.96
C ALA A 381 10.11 2.40 -15.83
N ARG A 382 10.09 1.06 -15.79
CA ARG A 382 8.98 0.26 -16.31
C ARG A 382 8.05 -0.12 -15.19
N VAL A 383 6.76 0.17 -15.37
CA VAL A 383 5.71 -0.11 -14.40
C VAL A 383 4.68 -1.04 -15.04
N ARG A 384 4.26 -2.09 -14.34
CA ARG A 384 3.12 -2.90 -14.74
C ARG A 384 2.23 -3.24 -13.56
N ASN A 385 0.97 -3.56 -13.85
CA ASN A 385 0.05 -4.04 -12.84
C ASN A 385 0.42 -5.47 -12.43
N ALA A 386 0.58 -5.70 -11.14
CA ALA A 386 0.87 -6.99 -10.54
C ALA A 386 -0.29 -7.51 -9.67
N THR A 387 -1.43 -6.80 -9.65
CA THR A 387 -2.65 -7.23 -8.96
C THR A 387 -3.17 -8.51 -9.59
N ALA A 388 -3.33 -9.56 -8.79
CA ALA A 388 -3.77 -10.86 -9.28
C ALA A 388 -5.22 -10.81 -9.80
N GLY A 389 -5.44 -11.26 -11.03
CA GLY A 389 -6.78 -11.44 -11.61
C GLY A 389 -7.52 -10.16 -12.02
N GLU A 390 -6.91 -8.98 -11.81
CA GLU A 390 -7.52 -7.69 -12.16
C GLU A 390 -6.63 -6.93 -13.13
N GLU A 391 -7.24 -6.27 -14.12
CA GLU A 391 -6.54 -5.38 -15.05
C GLU A 391 -6.87 -3.92 -14.72
N ALA A 392 -5.90 -3.03 -14.91
CA ALA A 392 -6.06 -1.59 -14.77
C ALA A 392 -6.26 -0.95 -16.15
N THR A 393 -7.44 -1.15 -16.73
CA THR A 393 -7.84 -0.53 -18.00
C THR A 393 -8.87 0.53 -17.71
N ASN A 394 -8.54 1.79 -17.94
CA ASN A 394 -9.41 2.90 -17.61
C ASN A 394 -10.49 3.13 -18.67
N ASP A 395 -11.58 3.76 -18.23
CA ASP A 395 -12.67 4.11 -19.13
C ASP A 395 -12.28 5.33 -19.99
N ALA A 396 -12.78 5.38 -21.23
CA ALA A 396 -12.40 6.40 -22.18
C ALA A 396 -12.69 7.82 -21.64
N GLY A 397 -11.65 8.66 -21.59
CA GLY A 397 -11.74 10.03 -21.05
C GLY A 397 -11.65 10.12 -19.52
N GLN A 398 -11.36 9.01 -18.84
CA GLN A 398 -11.09 8.94 -17.41
C GLN A 398 -9.76 8.22 -17.16
N PRO A 399 -8.62 8.76 -17.63
CA PRO A 399 -7.33 8.10 -17.46
C PRO A 399 -7.01 7.92 -15.98
N GLY A 400 -6.32 6.82 -15.67
CA GLY A 400 -5.71 6.62 -14.37
C GLY A 400 -4.48 7.51 -14.22
N GLN A 401 -3.97 7.60 -13.00
CA GLN A 401 -2.87 8.47 -12.65
C GLN A 401 -1.77 7.69 -11.94
N LEU A 402 -0.53 7.87 -12.37
CA LEU A 402 0.68 7.42 -11.69
C LEU A 402 1.38 8.61 -11.02
N VAL A 403 1.83 8.43 -9.80
CA VAL A 403 2.72 9.35 -9.08
C VAL A 403 3.89 8.55 -8.55
N ALA A 404 5.12 9.01 -8.80
CA ALA A 404 6.31 8.43 -8.19
C ALA A 404 6.72 9.23 -6.95
N VAL A 405 7.13 8.51 -5.91
CA VAL A 405 7.61 9.04 -4.64
C VAL A 405 8.97 8.43 -4.38
N ALA A 406 10.00 9.26 -4.31
CA ALA A 406 11.31 8.85 -3.84
C ALA A 406 11.38 9.08 -2.34
N GLN A 407 11.46 8.00 -1.57
CA GLN A 407 11.65 8.01 -0.12
C GLN A 407 13.13 7.72 0.17
N TYR A 408 13.78 8.55 0.98
CA TYR A 408 15.22 8.41 1.27
C TYR A 408 15.59 9.06 2.60
N ARG A 409 16.74 8.74 3.17
CA ARG A 409 17.32 9.48 4.29
C ARG A 409 18.36 10.46 3.75
N LEU A 410 18.35 11.70 4.25
CA LEU A 410 19.34 12.70 3.86
C LEU A 410 20.66 12.43 4.56
N ARG A 411 21.77 12.69 3.88
CA ARG A 411 23.09 12.74 4.50
C ARG A 411 23.34 14.11 5.11
N THR A 412 23.67 14.17 6.38
CA THR A 412 23.91 15.44 7.12
C THR A 412 25.23 16.10 6.76
N ASN A 413 26.18 15.34 6.19
CA ASN A 413 27.54 15.78 5.91
C ASN A 413 27.93 15.70 4.43
N TYR A 414 27.00 15.42 3.51
CA TYR A 414 27.31 15.25 2.09
C TYR A 414 28.10 16.44 1.52
N GLN A 415 29.16 16.13 0.78
CA GLN A 415 29.95 17.08 0.01
C GLN A 415 30.01 16.61 -1.44
N ALA A 416 29.81 17.51 -2.40
CA ALA A 416 29.85 17.16 -3.83
C ALA A 416 31.23 16.65 -4.30
N ASP A 417 32.29 16.98 -3.56
CA ASP A 417 33.65 16.47 -3.78
C ASP A 417 33.91 15.10 -3.13
N LEU A 418 32.92 14.53 -2.43
CA LEU A 418 32.97 13.25 -1.71
C LEU A 418 34.03 13.19 -0.60
N SER A 419 34.50 14.34 -0.10
CA SER A 419 35.45 14.40 1.02
C SER A 419 34.90 13.84 2.33
N ALA A 420 33.58 13.67 2.42
CA ALA A 420 32.85 13.12 3.56
C ALA A 420 32.38 11.67 3.35
N ASP A 421 32.84 11.00 2.29
CA ASP A 421 32.52 9.61 1.97
C ASP A 421 33.62 8.65 2.48
N PRO A 422 33.29 7.38 2.78
CA PRO A 422 31.95 6.79 2.72
C PRO A 422 31.01 7.30 3.82
N PRO A 423 29.68 7.27 3.62
CA PRO A 423 28.73 7.59 4.68
C PRO A 423 28.89 6.64 5.88
N THR A 424 28.43 7.07 7.04
CA THR A 424 28.35 6.26 8.28
C THR A 424 26.92 6.28 8.81
N MET A 425 26.57 5.38 9.75
CA MET A 425 25.24 5.41 10.39
C MET A 425 24.90 6.77 11.00
N ASP A 426 25.91 7.46 11.55
CA ASP A 426 25.74 8.75 12.21
C ASP A 426 25.61 9.91 11.20
N SER A 427 25.90 9.68 9.92
CA SER A 427 25.86 10.70 8.87
C SER A 427 24.56 10.70 8.06
N ARG A 428 23.53 9.96 8.49
CA ARG A 428 22.18 9.99 7.89
C ARG A 428 21.15 10.50 8.89
N ASP A 429 20.09 11.11 8.38
CA ASP A 429 18.95 11.51 9.20
C ASP A 429 18.24 10.28 9.80
N GLU A 430 17.65 10.47 10.98
CA GLU A 430 16.84 9.45 11.64
C GLU A 430 15.55 9.15 10.86
N TYR A 431 14.96 10.19 10.28
CA TYR A 431 13.67 10.14 9.59
C TYR A 431 13.84 10.19 8.07
N TYR A 432 12.89 9.58 7.36
CA TYR A 432 12.82 9.65 5.90
C TYR A 432 12.35 11.03 5.43
N SER A 433 12.94 11.47 4.33
CA SER A 433 12.51 12.56 3.47
C SER A 433 11.88 12.03 2.19
N TYR A 434 11.12 12.89 1.50
CA TYR A 434 10.34 12.51 0.33
C TYR A 434 10.47 13.54 -0.79
N SER A 435 10.70 13.06 -1.99
CA SER A 435 10.50 13.81 -3.24
C SER A 435 9.32 13.20 -3.98
N VAL A 436 8.46 14.02 -4.58
CA VAL A 436 7.24 13.58 -5.26
C VAL A 436 7.22 14.11 -6.69
N SER A 437 6.93 13.24 -7.65
CA SER A 437 6.85 13.60 -9.06
C SER A 437 5.57 14.36 -9.39
N ALA A 438 5.57 15.08 -10.50
CA ALA A 438 4.34 15.48 -11.16
C ALA A 438 3.51 14.22 -11.52
N PRO A 439 2.17 14.30 -11.50
CA PRO A 439 1.34 13.18 -11.88
C PRO A 439 1.43 12.85 -13.38
N LEU A 440 1.48 11.57 -13.70
CA LEU A 440 1.50 11.02 -15.07
C LEU A 440 0.16 10.34 -15.36
N GLN A 441 -0.54 10.77 -16.42
CA GLN A 441 -1.80 10.14 -16.83
C GLN A 441 -1.55 8.88 -17.67
N VAL A 442 -2.32 7.82 -17.43
CA VAL A 442 -2.24 6.53 -18.12
C VAL A 442 -3.61 6.01 -18.51
N GLU A 443 -3.78 5.62 -19.78
CA GLU A 443 -5.02 5.02 -20.27
C GLU A 443 -5.17 3.58 -19.80
N SER A 444 -4.07 2.83 -19.76
CA SER A 444 -4.06 1.46 -19.24
C SER A 444 -2.70 1.09 -18.66
N LEU A 445 -2.74 0.23 -17.65
CA LEU A 445 -1.58 -0.38 -17.01
C LEU A 445 -1.83 -1.88 -16.91
N THR A 446 -1.33 -2.63 -17.90
CA THR A 446 -1.60 -4.07 -18.00
C THR A 446 -0.62 -4.89 -17.18
N SER A 447 -0.89 -6.18 -17.04
CA SER A 447 0.02 -7.18 -16.45
C SER A 447 1.16 -7.64 -17.39
N ALA A 448 1.20 -7.12 -18.62
CA ALA A 448 2.15 -7.54 -19.65
C ALA A 448 3.61 -7.21 -19.30
N SER A 449 4.55 -8.04 -19.79
CA SER A 449 6.00 -7.82 -19.67
C SER A 449 6.63 -7.65 -21.07
N PRO A 450 7.51 -6.65 -21.27
CA PRO A 450 7.93 -5.63 -20.30
C PRO A 450 6.79 -4.65 -19.95
N GLY A 451 6.87 -4.05 -18.77
CA GLY A 451 5.89 -3.04 -18.32
C GLY A 451 5.95 -1.73 -19.12
N LEU A 452 4.99 -0.85 -18.85
CA LEU A 452 4.89 0.48 -19.45
C LEU A 452 6.09 1.33 -19.04
N GLU A 453 6.83 1.84 -20.03
CA GLU A 453 7.92 2.77 -19.80
C GLU A 453 7.37 4.15 -19.41
N CYS A 454 7.72 4.59 -18.20
CA CYS A 454 7.28 5.84 -17.60
C CYS A 454 8.48 6.74 -17.34
N THR A 455 8.33 8.04 -17.57
CA THR A 455 9.29 9.07 -17.13
C THR A 455 8.57 9.98 -16.14
N PHE A 456 9.03 9.96 -14.89
CA PHE A 456 8.48 10.72 -13.78
C PHE A 456 9.26 12.02 -13.58
N ASP A 457 8.55 13.15 -13.54
CA ASP A 457 9.14 14.49 -13.43
C ASP A 457 9.17 14.97 -11.98
N PHE A 458 10.35 15.00 -11.38
CA PHE A 458 10.68 15.52 -10.05
C PHE A 458 11.22 16.96 -10.10
N THR A 459 11.09 17.70 -11.19
CA THR A 459 11.67 19.06 -11.31
C THR A 459 11.24 20.00 -10.18
N ALA A 460 10.00 19.89 -9.69
CA ALA A 460 9.51 20.70 -8.57
C ALA A 460 10.16 20.31 -7.23
N ASN A 461 10.49 19.02 -7.04
CA ASN A 461 11.08 18.45 -5.83
C ASN A 461 12.20 17.45 -6.20
N PRO A 462 13.37 17.90 -6.69
CA PRO A 462 14.41 17.01 -7.18
C PRO A 462 14.93 16.07 -6.07
N ILE A 463 15.38 14.88 -6.45
CA ILE A 463 16.00 13.93 -5.51
C ILE A 463 17.47 14.33 -5.30
N PRO A 464 17.94 14.59 -4.08
CA PRO A 464 19.33 14.98 -3.84
C PRO A 464 20.31 13.81 -4.09
N PRO A 465 21.56 14.08 -4.49
CA PRO A 465 22.60 13.05 -4.60
C PRO A 465 23.18 12.61 -3.24
N GLY A 466 23.04 13.44 -2.20
CA GLY A 466 23.53 13.16 -0.85
C GLY A 466 22.52 12.42 0.00
N ILE A 467 22.14 11.20 -0.40
CA ILE A 467 21.08 10.42 0.26
C ILE A 467 21.51 8.98 0.53
N THR A 468 20.75 8.31 1.39
CA THR A 468 20.84 6.88 1.70
C THR A 468 19.45 6.24 1.70
N ASP A 469 19.36 4.90 1.58
CA ASP A 469 18.12 4.15 1.72
C ASP A 469 17.04 4.60 0.72
N LEU A 470 17.41 4.71 -0.56
CA LEU A 470 16.53 5.22 -1.60
C LEU A 470 15.51 4.17 -2.06
N TYR A 471 14.24 4.41 -1.79
CA TYR A 471 13.12 3.65 -2.32
C TYR A 471 12.35 4.48 -3.35
N LEU A 472 12.14 3.90 -4.54
CA LEU A 472 11.18 4.40 -5.52
C LEU A 472 9.84 3.71 -5.31
N LYS A 473 8.84 4.46 -4.85
CA LYS A 473 7.45 4.04 -4.80
C LYS A 473 6.70 4.59 -6.01
N VAL A 474 5.87 3.77 -6.63
CA VAL A 474 4.93 4.23 -7.67
C VAL A 474 3.52 3.94 -7.19
N VAL A 475 2.68 4.97 -7.19
CA VAL A 475 1.29 4.92 -6.76
C VAL A 475 0.40 5.12 -7.99
N TYR A 476 -0.45 4.14 -8.26
CA TYR A 476 -1.53 4.22 -9.24
C TYR A 476 -2.83 4.56 -8.54
N LYS A 477 -3.59 5.51 -9.09
CA LYS A 477 -5.00 5.74 -8.77
C LYS A 477 -5.82 5.71 -10.05
N GLY A 478 -6.84 4.86 -10.09
CA GLY A 478 -7.74 4.75 -11.24
C GLY A 478 -8.50 3.44 -11.22
N LYS A 479 -9.01 3.02 -12.39
CA LYS A 479 -9.78 1.79 -12.50
C LYS A 479 -8.91 0.57 -12.27
N LEU A 480 -9.36 -0.34 -11.41
CA LEU A 480 -8.77 -1.66 -11.18
C LEU A 480 -9.92 -2.66 -11.01
N GLY A 481 -10.04 -3.59 -11.97
CA GLY A 481 -11.20 -4.47 -12.03
C GLY A 481 -12.51 -3.68 -12.14
N ALA A 482 -13.41 -3.88 -11.18
CA ALA A 482 -14.73 -3.21 -11.12
C ALA A 482 -14.75 -1.91 -10.29
N GLU A 483 -13.62 -1.50 -9.69
CA GLU A 483 -13.53 -0.29 -8.87
C GLU A 483 -12.85 0.85 -9.63
N GLN A 484 -13.47 2.04 -9.66
CA GLN A 484 -13.01 3.19 -10.48
C GLN A 484 -11.92 4.05 -9.82
N ASP A 485 -11.89 4.11 -8.49
CA ASP A 485 -10.95 4.92 -7.70
C ASP A 485 -10.01 4.03 -6.86
N ALA A 486 -9.68 2.85 -7.38
CA ALA A 486 -8.78 1.92 -6.72
C ALA A 486 -7.35 2.48 -6.66
N VAL A 487 -6.58 1.99 -5.69
CA VAL A 487 -5.18 2.35 -5.51
C VAL A 487 -4.32 1.09 -5.59
N ALA A 488 -3.27 1.15 -6.42
CA ALA A 488 -2.23 0.12 -6.48
C ALA A 488 -0.87 0.75 -6.25
N VAL A 489 0.02 0.03 -5.56
CA VAL A 489 1.36 0.53 -5.23
C VAL A 489 2.41 -0.53 -5.49
N GLY A 490 3.58 -0.08 -5.92
CA GLY A 490 4.79 -0.89 -5.97
C GLY A 490 5.95 -0.11 -5.36
N MET A 491 6.88 -0.82 -4.75
CA MET A 491 8.09 -0.25 -4.17
C MET A 491 9.31 -0.96 -4.75
N LYS A 492 10.32 -0.18 -5.11
CA LYS A 492 11.61 -0.67 -5.58
C LYS A 492 12.72 -0.03 -4.78
N ASP A 493 13.56 -0.86 -4.20
CA ASP A 493 14.80 -0.44 -3.57
C ASP A 493 15.84 -0.14 -4.65
N LEU A 494 16.39 1.08 -4.65
CA LEU A 494 17.39 1.54 -5.60
C LEU A 494 18.73 1.72 -4.88
N CYS A 495 19.81 1.44 -5.60
CA CYS A 495 21.15 1.76 -5.13
C CYS A 495 21.31 3.28 -5.01
N GLU A 496 22.06 3.72 -4.00
CA GLU A 496 22.31 5.13 -3.72
C GLU A 496 23.12 5.79 -4.85
N PRO A 497 23.04 7.14 -4.95
CA PRO A 497 23.72 7.90 -6.00
C PRO A 497 25.22 7.58 -6.09
N GLN A 498 25.64 7.03 -7.24
CA GLN A 498 27.02 6.64 -7.47
C GLN A 498 27.73 7.60 -8.41
N HIS A 499 28.87 8.14 -7.97
CA HIS A 499 29.70 9.09 -8.70
C HIS A 499 30.78 8.37 -9.51
N LEU A 500 30.67 8.41 -10.84
CA LEU A 500 31.67 7.87 -11.76
C LEU A 500 32.48 8.99 -12.39
N SER A 501 33.80 8.86 -12.44
CA SER A 501 34.68 9.83 -13.11
C SER A 501 35.53 9.18 -14.21
N TYR A 502 35.55 9.79 -15.39
CA TYR A 502 36.23 9.29 -16.58
C TYR A 502 37.30 10.27 -17.03
N TRP A 503 38.55 9.80 -17.13
CA TRP A 503 39.73 10.65 -17.36
C TRP A 503 40.39 10.41 -18.71
N ASN A 504 40.71 11.49 -19.42
CA ASN A 504 41.69 11.44 -20.49
C ASN A 504 43.09 11.61 -19.89
N SER A 505 43.83 10.50 -19.74
CA SER A 505 45.18 10.50 -19.15
C SER A 505 46.29 10.38 -20.20
N THR A 506 46.02 10.77 -21.45
CA THR A 506 47.01 10.71 -22.55
C THR A 506 48.11 11.77 -22.45
N ASP A 507 48.01 12.71 -21.51
CA ASP A 507 49.11 13.61 -21.11
C ASP A 507 50.29 12.86 -20.48
N TYR A 508 50.04 11.63 -20.02
CA TYR A 508 51.03 10.70 -19.51
C TYR A 508 51.11 9.42 -20.34
N PHE A 509 52.30 8.81 -20.31
CA PHE A 509 52.57 7.50 -20.88
C PHE A 509 53.26 6.63 -19.82
N LEU A 510 52.84 5.38 -19.72
CA LEU A 510 53.42 4.42 -18.78
C LEU A 510 54.53 3.60 -19.46
N LEU A 511 55.77 4.03 -19.31
CA LEU A 511 56.94 3.36 -19.89
C LEU A 511 57.59 2.44 -18.85
N ASN A 512 57.59 1.14 -19.10
CA ASN A 512 58.12 0.11 -18.18
C ASN A 512 57.54 0.19 -16.75
N GLY A 513 56.28 0.58 -16.63
CA GLY A 513 55.60 0.77 -15.34
C GLY A 513 55.90 2.11 -14.65
N GLU A 514 56.69 2.99 -15.27
CA GLU A 514 56.95 4.34 -14.76
C GLU A 514 56.13 5.38 -15.54
N LEU A 515 55.46 6.28 -14.82
CA LEU A 515 54.73 7.39 -15.41
C LEU A 515 55.71 8.43 -15.95
N ARG A 516 55.55 8.76 -17.23
CA ARG A 516 56.34 9.79 -17.91
C ARG A 516 55.41 10.78 -18.58
N LYS A 517 55.71 12.07 -18.45
CA LYS A 517 54.98 13.08 -19.24
C LYS A 517 55.27 12.84 -20.71
N ALA A 518 54.29 13.10 -21.57
CA ALA A 518 54.48 12.98 -23.00
C ALA A 518 55.72 13.77 -23.51
N GLU A 519 55.96 14.96 -22.97
CA GLU A 519 57.12 15.80 -23.32
C GLU A 519 58.48 15.19 -22.89
N GLU A 520 58.50 14.35 -21.86
CA GLU A 520 59.73 13.72 -21.33
C GLU A 520 60.23 12.56 -22.19
N ILE A 521 59.37 12.00 -23.02
CA ILE A 521 59.67 10.85 -23.90
C ILE A 521 59.61 11.22 -25.38
N GLU A 522 59.04 12.38 -25.71
CA GLU A 522 59.06 12.94 -27.07
C GLU A 522 60.47 13.04 -27.66
N ASN A 523 61.48 13.23 -26.82
CA ASN A 523 62.90 13.32 -27.21
C ASN A 523 63.69 12.04 -26.89
N ASP A 524 63.05 10.94 -26.50
CA ASP A 524 63.73 9.67 -26.26
C ASP A 524 64.25 9.10 -27.58
N PRO A 525 65.56 8.81 -27.72
CA PRO A 525 66.11 8.21 -28.93
C PRO A 525 65.47 6.86 -29.30
N ASN A 526 64.86 6.17 -28.35
CA ASN A 526 64.21 4.87 -28.53
C ASN A 526 62.68 4.97 -28.61
N VAL A 527 62.11 6.18 -28.77
CA VAL A 527 60.66 6.41 -28.80
C VAL A 527 59.93 5.56 -29.86
N GLU A 528 60.64 5.22 -30.93
CA GLU A 528 60.15 4.35 -32.02
C GLU A 528 60.05 2.87 -31.62
N ASP A 529 60.73 2.43 -30.55
CA ASP A 529 60.71 1.02 -30.11
C ASP A 529 59.41 0.66 -29.36
N TYR A 530 58.65 1.67 -28.93
CA TYR A 530 57.51 1.50 -28.03
C TYR A 530 56.24 2.27 -28.43
N ASP A 531 56.16 2.70 -29.69
CA ASP A 531 54.97 3.32 -30.27
C ASP A 531 54.36 4.41 -29.37
N PHE A 532 55.18 5.32 -28.84
CA PHE A 532 54.65 6.43 -28.03
C PHE A 532 53.80 7.38 -28.88
N PHE A 533 52.73 7.88 -28.29
CA PHE A 533 51.84 8.86 -28.89
C PHE A 533 51.74 10.09 -27.99
N ARG A 534 51.71 11.25 -28.63
CA ARG A 534 51.43 12.52 -27.95
C ARG A 534 50.04 12.52 -27.29
N PRO A 535 49.78 13.50 -26.40
CA PRO A 535 48.48 13.67 -25.80
C PRO A 535 47.43 13.96 -26.87
N VAL A 536 46.30 13.25 -26.82
CA VAL A 536 45.22 13.34 -27.82
C VAL A 536 43.90 13.60 -27.13
N SER A 537 43.04 14.39 -27.76
CA SER A 537 41.63 14.45 -27.34
C SER A 537 40.94 13.11 -27.57
N ILE A 538 39.98 12.77 -26.71
CA ILE A 538 39.14 11.59 -26.84
C ILE A 538 37.66 11.97 -26.89
N SER A 539 36.87 11.23 -27.67
CA SER A 539 35.42 11.20 -27.56
C SER A 539 35.02 9.88 -26.92
N GLU A 540 33.98 9.90 -26.08
CA GLU A 540 33.58 8.74 -25.28
C GLU A 540 32.05 8.65 -25.23
N GLU A 541 31.51 7.44 -25.34
CA GLU A 541 30.09 7.14 -25.18
C GLU A 541 29.90 5.99 -24.18
N LEU A 542 29.00 6.15 -23.21
CA LEU A 542 28.76 5.16 -22.16
C LEU A 542 27.31 4.66 -22.19
N GLY A 543 27.17 3.34 -22.08
CA GLY A 543 25.91 2.64 -21.85
C GLY A 543 25.99 1.73 -20.63
N PHE A 544 24.85 1.43 -20.01
CA PHE A 544 24.78 0.65 -18.77
C PHE A 544 23.87 -0.56 -18.94
N SER A 545 24.10 -1.62 -18.16
CA SER A 545 23.30 -2.85 -18.22
C SER A 545 23.42 -3.68 -16.94
N GLY A 546 22.31 -4.26 -16.48
CA GLY A 546 22.30 -5.21 -15.35
C GLY A 546 22.81 -6.60 -15.69
N SER A 547 23.05 -6.88 -16.98
CA SER A 547 23.64 -8.14 -17.49
C SER A 547 24.73 -7.84 -18.51
N ALA A 548 25.51 -8.86 -18.90
CA ALA A 548 26.56 -8.70 -19.92
C ALA A 548 26.03 -7.94 -21.16
N PRO A 549 26.59 -6.76 -21.48
CA PRO A 549 26.02 -5.85 -22.46
C PRO A 549 26.21 -6.39 -23.88
N GLY A 550 25.19 -6.18 -24.71
CA GLY A 550 25.19 -6.58 -26.11
C GLY A 550 25.33 -5.38 -27.05
N ALA A 551 25.36 -5.64 -28.36
CA ALA A 551 25.44 -4.59 -29.37
C ALA A 551 24.28 -3.56 -29.32
N GLY A 552 23.14 -3.95 -28.75
CA GLY A 552 21.95 -3.10 -28.59
C GLY A 552 21.87 -2.32 -27.29
N THR A 553 22.87 -2.36 -26.41
CA THR A 553 22.88 -1.53 -25.17
C THR A 553 22.84 -0.05 -25.54
N PRO A 554 21.86 0.73 -25.06
CA PRO A 554 21.77 2.16 -25.34
C PRO A 554 22.95 2.93 -24.73
N MET A 555 23.52 3.86 -25.49
CA MET A 555 24.52 4.82 -25.00
C MET A 555 23.80 6.08 -24.51
N VAL A 556 23.92 6.38 -23.22
CA VAL A 556 23.18 7.46 -22.54
C VAL A 556 24.06 8.64 -22.14
N VAL A 557 25.39 8.46 -22.16
CA VAL A 557 26.36 9.53 -21.93
C VAL A 557 27.20 9.69 -23.19
N SER A 558 27.49 10.94 -23.57
CA SER A 558 28.48 11.22 -24.60
C SER A 558 29.34 12.44 -24.27
N VAL A 559 30.62 12.36 -24.64
CA VAL A 559 31.61 13.42 -24.54
C VAL A 559 32.35 13.51 -25.86
N GLN A 560 32.60 14.73 -26.32
CA GLN A 560 33.26 14.98 -27.60
C GLN A 560 34.56 15.76 -27.41
N ASP A 561 35.63 15.24 -28.02
CA ASP A 561 36.95 15.90 -28.09
C ASP A 561 37.54 16.32 -26.72
N MET A 562 37.26 15.57 -25.64
CA MET A 562 37.80 15.83 -24.29
C MET A 562 39.32 15.90 -24.34
N PRO A 563 39.94 17.07 -24.05
CA PRO A 563 41.39 17.21 -24.07
C PRO A 563 42.09 16.31 -23.05
N PRO A 564 43.39 16.04 -23.25
CA PRO A 564 44.23 15.40 -22.25
C PRO A 564 44.15 16.12 -20.89
N ALA A 565 44.43 15.40 -19.80
CA ALA A 565 44.42 15.91 -18.43
C ALA A 565 43.05 16.38 -17.89
N ARG A 566 41.95 16.19 -18.64
CA ARG A 566 40.58 16.55 -18.21
C ARG A 566 39.76 15.31 -17.89
N TYR A 567 38.65 15.51 -17.19
CA TYR A 567 37.71 14.46 -16.82
C TYR A 567 36.27 14.93 -16.87
N PHE A 568 35.32 14.03 -17.03
CA PHE A 568 33.92 14.30 -16.73
C PHE A 568 33.44 13.40 -15.60
N ARG A 569 32.34 13.80 -14.95
CA ARG A 569 31.72 13.04 -13.88
C ARG A 569 30.22 12.92 -14.12
N VAL A 570 29.70 11.73 -13.92
CA VAL A 570 28.26 11.46 -13.89
C VAL A 570 27.86 10.85 -12.55
N ILE A 571 26.62 11.09 -12.14
CA ILE A 571 26.01 10.46 -10.98
C ILE A 571 24.79 9.71 -11.46
N LEU A 572 24.65 8.44 -11.09
CA LEU A 572 23.57 7.58 -11.61
C LEU A 572 22.84 6.82 -10.50
N LEU A 573 21.62 6.37 -10.84
CA LEU A 573 20.77 5.51 -10.01
C LEU A 573 20.50 4.18 -10.73
N THR A 574 20.70 3.07 -10.02
CA THR A 574 20.48 1.68 -10.51
C THR A 574 19.77 0.84 -9.45
N ASP A 575 19.46 -0.43 -9.74
CA ASP A 575 18.69 -1.30 -8.83
C ASP A 575 19.27 -2.71 -8.62
N VAL A 576 20.54 -2.94 -8.98
CA VAL A 576 21.19 -4.26 -8.83
C VAL A 576 22.36 -4.14 -7.87
N PRO A 577 22.23 -4.51 -6.57
CA PRO A 577 23.32 -4.40 -5.59
C PRO A 577 24.57 -5.24 -5.91
N GLY A 578 24.46 -6.24 -6.79
CA GLY A 578 25.59 -7.07 -7.21
C GLY A 578 26.58 -6.39 -8.16
N GLY A 579 26.26 -5.19 -8.65
CA GLY A 579 27.01 -4.49 -9.70
C GLY A 579 26.25 -4.43 -11.01
N TYR A 580 26.80 -3.63 -11.92
CA TYR A 580 26.29 -3.45 -13.28
C TYR A 580 27.46 -3.45 -14.26
N TYR A 581 27.15 -3.62 -15.54
CA TYR A 581 28.11 -3.52 -16.63
C TYR A 581 28.06 -2.15 -17.26
N VAL A 582 29.23 -1.64 -17.61
CA VAL A 582 29.39 -0.48 -18.48
C VAL A 582 29.85 -0.98 -19.85
N ARG A 583 29.22 -0.43 -20.88
CA ARG A 583 29.67 -0.51 -22.26
C ARG A 583 30.26 0.84 -22.63
N ASP A 584 31.54 0.85 -22.94
CA ASP A 584 32.35 2.05 -23.06
C ASP A 584 32.96 2.11 -24.46
N HIS A 585 32.55 3.10 -25.26
CA HIS A 585 33.07 3.33 -26.59
C HIS A 585 33.92 4.60 -26.58
N LEU A 586 35.24 4.44 -26.72
CA LEU A 586 36.16 5.57 -26.78
C LEU A 586 36.87 5.62 -28.13
N VAL A 587 36.96 6.85 -28.66
CA VAL A 587 37.60 7.18 -29.92
C VAL A 587 38.61 8.30 -29.71
N SER A 588 39.89 8.10 -30.08
CA SER A 588 40.88 9.17 -30.04
C SER A 588 40.87 10.02 -31.31
N LYS A 589 41.17 11.31 -31.18
CA LYS A 589 41.22 12.23 -32.31
C LYS A 589 42.47 11.95 -33.17
N PRO A 590 42.36 11.90 -34.51
CA PRO A 590 43.52 11.78 -35.38
C PRO A 590 44.42 13.02 -35.30
N TYR A 591 45.72 12.83 -35.51
CA TYR A 591 46.67 13.93 -35.56
C TYR A 591 46.44 14.84 -36.79
N PRO A 592 46.80 16.13 -36.70
CA PRO A 592 46.73 17.03 -37.85
C PRO A 592 47.57 16.52 -39.05
N PRO A 593 47.10 16.72 -40.29
CA PRO A 593 47.86 16.35 -41.49
C PRO A 593 49.22 17.07 -41.56
N GLY A 594 50.30 16.33 -41.88
CA GLY A 594 51.66 16.88 -42.05
C GLY A 594 52.63 16.64 -40.89
N TRP A 595 52.29 15.75 -39.96
CA TRP A 595 53.16 15.36 -38.85
C TRP A 595 54.26 14.37 -39.31
N PRO A 596 55.50 14.42 -38.78
CA PRO A 596 56.69 13.77 -39.33
C PRO A 596 56.71 12.23 -39.40
N TYR A 597 55.67 11.53 -38.93
CA TYR A 597 55.59 10.06 -38.97
C TYR A 597 54.52 9.61 -39.97
N PRO A 598 54.81 8.60 -40.82
CA PRO A 598 53.97 8.26 -41.97
C PRO A 598 52.63 7.63 -41.55
N ASP A 599 51.53 8.26 -41.97
CA ASP A 599 50.20 7.81 -42.42
C ASP A 599 49.52 6.50 -41.91
N ASP A 600 50.13 5.66 -41.07
CA ASP A 600 49.50 4.46 -40.46
C ASP A 600 48.87 4.78 -39.09
N PHE A 601 48.38 6.01 -38.92
CA PHE A 601 47.75 6.45 -37.68
C PHE A 601 46.45 5.69 -37.45
N THR A 602 46.51 4.70 -36.57
CA THR A 602 45.32 4.06 -36.03
C THR A 602 44.68 5.00 -35.01
N VAL A 603 43.56 5.61 -35.40
CA VAL A 603 42.60 6.15 -34.44
C VAL A 603 42.31 5.05 -33.43
N ASP A 604 42.55 5.31 -32.14
CA ASP A 604 42.10 4.38 -31.11
C ASP A 604 40.58 4.38 -31.22
N ASN A 605 40.01 3.23 -31.49
CA ASN A 605 38.57 3.05 -31.59
C ASN A 605 38.26 1.74 -30.89
N GLY A 606 38.11 1.85 -29.58
CA GLY A 606 37.93 0.71 -28.69
C GLY A 606 36.52 0.68 -28.13
N LEU A 607 35.94 -0.51 -28.10
CA LEU A 607 34.71 -0.78 -27.39
C LEU A 607 35.04 -1.75 -26.26
N TRP A 608 34.93 -1.27 -25.04
CA TRP A 608 35.18 -2.03 -23.82
C TRP A 608 33.89 -2.39 -23.10
N THR A 609 34.00 -3.43 -22.29
CA THR A 609 32.94 -3.85 -21.38
C THR A 609 33.59 -4.30 -20.10
N TYR A 610 33.13 -3.74 -19.01
CA TYR A 610 33.61 -4.05 -17.67
C TYR A 610 32.46 -3.92 -16.68
N ASP A 611 32.57 -4.63 -15.56
CA ASP A 611 31.64 -4.52 -14.45
C ASP A 611 32.13 -3.50 -13.42
N MET A 612 31.17 -2.82 -12.80
CA MET A 612 31.38 -1.93 -11.66
C MET A 612 30.46 -2.38 -10.52
N PRO A 613 30.92 -2.36 -9.26
CA PRO A 613 30.03 -2.55 -8.13
C PRO A 613 29.07 -1.37 -8.05
N SER A 614 27.82 -1.64 -7.69
CA SER A 614 26.71 -0.67 -7.72
C SER A 614 26.35 -0.12 -6.35
N VAL A 615 26.72 -0.86 -5.29
CA VAL A 615 26.41 -0.45 -3.92
C VAL A 615 27.07 0.90 -3.67
N VAL A 616 26.35 1.79 -3.03
CA VAL A 616 26.91 2.97 -2.33
C VAL A 616 26.52 2.88 -0.85
N TYR A 617 25.34 2.32 -0.54
CA TYR A 617 24.87 1.99 0.80
C TYR A 617 23.67 0.99 0.73
N GLN A 618 23.06 0.57 1.85
CA GLN A 618 21.69 0.01 2.00
C GLN A 618 21.59 -0.68 3.37
N GLU A 619 20.61 -0.31 4.19
CA GLU A 619 20.25 -1.10 5.38
C GLU A 619 19.62 -2.43 4.94
N LEU A 620 20.39 -3.53 4.98
CA LEU A 620 19.87 -4.89 4.86
C LEU A 620 19.47 -5.41 6.23
N ASP A 621 18.49 -6.33 6.32
CA ASP A 621 18.08 -6.99 7.56
C ASP A 621 19.29 -7.42 8.43
N GLY A 622 19.60 -6.63 9.46
CA GLY A 622 20.76 -6.82 10.36
C GLY A 622 21.78 -5.66 10.37
N PRO A 623 22.93 -5.82 11.03
CA PRO A 623 23.90 -4.73 11.28
C PRO A 623 24.97 -4.57 10.18
N LEU A 624 24.76 -5.10 8.97
CA LEU A 624 25.79 -5.13 7.92
C LEU A 624 25.83 -3.81 7.14
N TRP A 625 26.59 -2.85 7.65
CA TRP A 625 26.97 -1.62 6.95
C TRP A 625 27.95 -1.95 5.82
N LYS A 626 27.53 -1.80 4.55
CA LYS A 626 28.40 -1.95 3.38
C LYS A 626 28.79 -0.57 2.86
N ASP A 627 30.05 -0.22 3.04
CA ASP A 627 30.65 1.00 2.51
C ASP A 627 31.09 0.81 1.07
N THR A 628 30.89 1.85 0.26
CA THR A 628 31.53 1.95 -1.04
C THR A 628 32.87 2.64 -0.91
N PRO A 629 33.97 1.95 -1.29
CA PRO A 629 35.27 2.57 -1.25
C PRO A 629 35.27 3.78 -2.18
N VAL A 630 35.83 4.88 -1.68
CA VAL A 630 36.19 6.01 -2.52
C VAL A 630 37.62 5.81 -3.01
N TYR A 631 37.84 6.22 -4.25
CA TYR A 631 39.16 6.25 -4.87
C TYR A 631 39.54 7.69 -5.17
N GLN A 632 40.83 7.99 -5.05
CA GLN A 632 41.37 9.29 -5.38
C GLN A 632 42.29 9.18 -6.60
N TYR A 633 42.05 10.01 -7.63
CA TYR A 633 42.91 10.11 -8.80
C TYR A 633 43.09 11.57 -9.19
N ARG A 634 44.35 12.01 -9.34
CA ARG A 634 44.72 13.42 -9.61
C ARG A 634 44.02 14.44 -8.70
N GLY A 635 43.88 14.10 -7.41
CA GLY A 635 43.24 14.97 -6.42
C GLY A 635 41.71 14.93 -6.39
N ILE A 636 41.07 14.17 -7.28
CA ILE A 636 39.61 14.04 -7.36
C ILE A 636 39.18 12.72 -6.70
N ILE A 637 38.15 12.79 -5.86
CA ILE A 637 37.58 11.64 -5.13
C ILE A 637 36.31 11.17 -5.85
N GLN A 638 36.15 9.86 -6.05
CA GLN A 638 35.00 9.24 -6.73
C GLN A 638 34.69 7.86 -6.17
N HIS A 639 33.47 7.37 -6.38
CA HIS A 639 33.12 5.98 -6.05
C HIS A 639 33.74 5.00 -7.05
N GLN A 640 33.76 5.34 -8.33
CA GLN A 640 34.41 4.56 -9.38
C GLN A 640 35.10 5.47 -10.40
N MET A 641 36.15 4.95 -11.04
CA MET A 641 36.86 5.67 -12.09
C MET A 641 37.22 4.79 -13.28
N SER A 642 37.25 5.41 -14.45
CA SER A 642 37.92 4.90 -15.64
C SER A 642 38.92 5.95 -16.14
N TYR A 643 40.01 5.51 -16.76
CA TYR A 643 41.00 6.39 -17.35
C TYR A 643 41.62 5.77 -18.60
N PHE A 644 41.81 6.60 -19.62
CA PHE A 644 42.50 6.20 -20.83
C PHE A 644 43.97 6.65 -20.78
N ILE A 645 44.88 5.68 -20.75
CA ILE A 645 46.34 5.90 -20.76
C ILE A 645 47.03 4.89 -21.67
N ARG A 646 48.16 5.28 -22.26
CA ARG A 646 49.00 4.42 -23.11
C ARG A 646 50.18 3.85 -22.32
N TYR A 647 50.66 2.66 -22.69
CA TYR A 647 51.71 1.94 -21.95
C TYR A 647 52.60 1.05 -22.84
N TYR A 648 53.81 0.71 -22.36
CA TYR A 648 54.73 -0.26 -22.98
C TYR A 648 55.71 -0.90 -21.97
N PRO A 649 56.23 -2.13 -22.19
CA PRO A 649 55.71 -3.19 -23.06
C PRO A 649 54.57 -3.97 -22.39
N TYR A 650 54.43 -3.80 -21.08
CA TYR A 650 53.47 -4.51 -20.25
C TYR A 650 52.92 -3.59 -19.16
N TYR A 651 51.60 -3.62 -19.03
CA TYR A 651 50.86 -2.94 -17.97
C TYR A 651 50.64 -3.89 -16.80
N ILE A 652 51.10 -3.51 -15.61
CA ILE A 652 50.64 -4.12 -14.36
C ILE A 652 49.79 -3.07 -13.66
N TYR A 653 48.49 -3.34 -13.54
CA TYR A 653 47.59 -2.50 -12.77
C TYR A 653 48.03 -2.49 -11.31
N ASN A 654 48.43 -1.32 -10.80
CA ASN A 654 48.66 -1.10 -9.38
C ASN A 654 48.11 0.28 -9.00
N ALA A 655 46.95 0.28 -8.33
CA ALA A 655 46.26 1.49 -7.90
C ALA A 655 47.11 2.37 -6.95
N ASP A 656 48.02 1.77 -6.17
CA ASP A 656 48.88 2.49 -5.23
C ASP A 656 50.08 3.16 -5.92
N GLN A 657 50.46 2.70 -7.12
CA GLN A 657 51.57 3.25 -7.92
C GLN A 657 51.12 4.25 -8.98
N PHE A 658 49.82 4.38 -9.19
CA PHE A 658 49.24 5.43 -10.01
C PHE A 658 48.77 6.56 -9.10
N PRO A 659 49.45 7.70 -9.13
CA PRO A 659 48.72 8.81 -9.72
C PRO A 659 49.64 9.71 -10.55
N ALA A 660 49.18 10.07 -11.74
CA ALA A 660 49.62 11.32 -12.31
C ALA A 660 49.43 12.44 -11.24
N PRO A 661 50.36 13.36 -11.07
CA PRO A 661 50.32 14.33 -9.99
C PRO A 661 49.08 15.23 -10.06
N PRO A 662 48.46 15.61 -8.93
CA PRO A 662 47.28 16.48 -8.90
C PRO A 662 47.48 17.82 -9.62
N GLU A 663 48.70 18.34 -9.66
CA GLU A 663 49.04 19.58 -10.36
C GLU A 663 48.80 19.54 -11.88
N ASN A 664 48.63 18.36 -12.48
CA ASN A 664 48.31 18.20 -13.89
C ASN A 664 46.83 17.86 -14.13
N ALA A 665 45.93 18.10 -13.18
CA ALA A 665 44.50 18.07 -13.46
C ALA A 665 44.08 19.39 -14.11
N GLU A 666 43.74 19.38 -15.40
CA GLU A 666 43.20 20.54 -16.12
C GLU A 666 41.70 20.77 -15.82
N GLY A 667 41.13 19.99 -14.90
CA GLY A 667 39.79 20.15 -14.36
C GLY A 667 38.66 19.53 -15.21
N PRO A 668 37.41 19.84 -14.86
CA PRO A 668 36.23 19.18 -15.41
C PRO A 668 35.89 19.56 -16.86
N TYR A 669 35.47 18.59 -17.66
CA TYR A 669 35.01 18.73 -19.04
C TYR A 669 33.49 18.50 -19.13
N PRO A 670 32.77 19.26 -19.98
CA PRO A 670 31.32 19.12 -20.12
C PRO A 670 30.92 17.72 -20.63
N VAL A 671 29.80 17.22 -20.12
CA VAL A 671 29.19 15.96 -20.54
C VAL A 671 27.82 16.19 -21.16
N THR A 672 27.46 15.42 -22.18
CA THR A 672 26.11 15.37 -22.72
C THR A 672 25.42 14.10 -22.22
N ILE A 673 24.25 14.28 -21.61
CA ILE A 673 23.41 13.17 -21.15
C ILE A 673 22.24 13.04 -22.11
N ASN A 674 22.18 11.94 -22.84
CA ASN A 674 21.12 11.59 -23.79
C ASN A 674 20.05 10.73 -23.09
N PHE A 675 19.63 11.18 -21.91
CA PHE A 675 18.67 10.52 -21.04
C PHE A 675 17.85 11.60 -20.33
N PRO A 676 16.54 11.42 -20.17
CA PRO A 676 15.69 12.42 -19.52
C PRO A 676 16.12 12.73 -18.10
#